data_AF-A0AAV6I7J1-F1
#
_entry.id   AF-A0AAV6I7J1-F1
#
_cell.length_a   1.000
_cell.length_b   1.000
_cell.length_c   1.000
_cell.angle_alpha   90.00
_cell.angle_beta   90.00
_cell.angle_gamma   90.00
#
_symmetry.space_group_name_H-M   'P 1'
#
loop_
_entity.id
_entity.type
_entity.pdbx_description
1 polymer ?
#
loop_
_entity_poly.entity_id
_entity_poly.type
_entity_poly.pdbx_seq_one_letter_code
_entity_poly.pdbx_strand_id
1 'polypeptide(L)'
;MPLIRRKKASENDNNPTTSNPTPDEKEEEEEDKNNTKKVNAKKAKKAKSKNKWSCVDSCCWFVGCVCTVWWFLLFLYNAMPASFPQYVTEAITGPLPDPPGVKLLKEGLRAKHPVVFVPGIVTGGLELWEGHQCAEGLFRKRLWAGRPLCWVEHMSLDNETGLDPPGIRVRAVSGLVAADYFAPGYFVWAVLIANLARIGYEEKSMYMAAYDWRISFQNTEVRDQTLSRIKSNIELMVATNGGNKAVIIPHSMGALYFLHFMKWVEAPAPMGGGGGPDWCARHIKAVMNIGGPFLGVPKAVSGLFSAEARDIAVARSIAPSVLDNDLFGDFGLQTLQHVMKMTRTWDSTMSMIPKGGDTIWGGLDWSPEEGYVPSKRKQRNQGSQNETETMACEAKAVNYGRIISFGKDVVEAHSSEIKRIDFRVMHQGAIKGNNVANNTCQDVWTEYHDMGVGGIKAVAEYKVYTAGDILDLLHFVAPKLMARVSAHFSYGIADDLADPKYKHYKYWSNPLETKLPNAPDMEIFSMYGVGIPTERSYVYRLTPSSDCYIPFQIDTSANGGDEDSCLKGGVFTVEGDETVPVLSAGYMCAKGWRGKTRFNPSGIRTFIREYDHAPPANLLEGRGTQSGAHVDIMGNFALIEDVIKVAAGATGEDLGGDQVYTDIFKWSEKINLPL
;
A
#
# COMPACT_ATOMS: atom_id res chain seq x y z
N MET A 1 29.57 59.23 -35.39
CA MET A 1 30.57 59.42 -36.48
C MET A 1 31.97 59.24 -35.90
N PRO A 2 32.98 58.82 -36.68
CA PRO A 2 32.93 57.96 -37.86
C PRO A 2 34.13 56.94 -37.94
N LEU A 3 34.28 56.25 -39.09
CA LEU A 3 35.52 55.62 -39.64
C LEU A 3 36.06 54.26 -39.06
N ILE A 4 36.98 53.52 -39.72
CA ILE A 4 36.98 52.95 -41.11
C ILE A 4 38.12 51.90 -41.37
N ARG A 5 37.86 50.89 -42.24
CA ARG A 5 38.79 50.08 -43.12
C ARG A 5 39.97 49.17 -42.62
N ARG A 6 39.86 47.88 -43.06
CA ARG A 6 40.76 47.07 -43.97
C ARG A 6 42.18 46.51 -43.59
N LYS A 7 42.31 45.19 -43.91
CA LYS A 7 43.31 44.45 -44.76
C LYS A 7 44.71 43.98 -44.25
N LYS A 8 44.93 42.65 -44.43
CA LYS A 8 46.12 41.89 -44.94
C LYS A 8 47.50 42.04 -44.24
N ALA A 9 48.51 41.16 -44.42
CA ALA A 9 48.66 39.94 -45.27
C ALA A 9 48.90 38.67 -44.40
N SER A 10 49.72 37.61 -44.63
CA SER A 10 50.76 37.24 -45.63
C SER A 10 50.90 35.68 -45.78
N GLU A 11 51.60 35.24 -46.83
CA GLU A 11 52.68 34.19 -46.94
C GLU A 11 52.65 32.88 -46.11
N ASN A 12 53.04 31.69 -46.60
CA ASN A 12 53.40 31.11 -47.93
C ASN A 12 53.43 29.54 -47.80
N ASP A 13 53.87 28.63 -48.70
CA ASP A 13 54.60 28.65 -50.00
C ASP A 13 54.45 27.33 -50.83
N ASN A 14 54.99 27.32 -52.06
CA ASN A 14 55.55 26.21 -52.88
C ASN A 14 54.71 25.04 -53.47
N ASN A 15 55.24 24.52 -54.61
CA ASN A 15 54.76 23.49 -55.57
C ASN A 15 56.04 22.84 -56.22
N PRO A 16 56.09 22.03 -57.34
CA PRO A 16 55.09 21.39 -58.23
C PRO A 16 55.28 19.83 -58.31
N THR A 17 54.89 18.97 -59.29
CA THR A 17 55.10 18.94 -60.78
C THR A 17 54.20 17.86 -61.49
N THR A 18 54.36 17.63 -62.82
CA THR A 18 53.35 17.13 -63.80
C THR A 18 53.65 15.80 -64.53
N SER A 19 52.63 15.15 -65.16
CA SER A 19 52.69 14.55 -66.53
C SER A 19 51.33 13.99 -67.05
N ASN A 20 51.16 13.89 -68.40
CA ASN A 20 50.01 13.36 -69.16
C ASN A 20 50.48 12.28 -70.19
N PRO A 21 49.61 11.47 -70.85
CA PRO A 21 49.10 11.81 -72.21
C PRO A 21 47.70 11.24 -72.62
N THR A 22 47.31 11.48 -73.89
CA THR A 22 46.08 11.10 -74.65
C THR A 22 46.38 9.91 -75.64
N PRO A 23 45.70 9.56 -76.78
CA PRO A 23 44.50 10.13 -77.48
C PRO A 23 43.51 9.18 -78.27
N ASP A 24 42.43 9.79 -78.81
CA ASP A 24 41.72 9.66 -80.12
C ASP A 24 40.99 8.41 -80.73
N GLU A 25 39.76 8.72 -81.22
CA GLU A 25 39.01 8.34 -82.46
C GLU A 25 38.88 6.88 -83.02
N LYS A 26 37.63 6.49 -83.38
CA LYS A 26 37.14 6.41 -84.80
C LYS A 26 35.67 5.93 -84.98
N GLU A 27 35.21 5.99 -86.24
CA GLU A 27 33.98 5.44 -86.86
C GLU A 27 32.65 6.21 -86.68
N GLU A 28 32.39 7.13 -87.63
CA GLU A 28 31.07 7.65 -88.01
C GLU A 28 30.54 6.94 -89.29
N GLU A 29 29.32 7.30 -89.72
CA GLU A 29 28.72 7.02 -91.05
C GLU A 29 28.23 5.59 -91.44
N GLU A 30 27.38 4.93 -90.64
CA GLU A 30 26.34 4.02 -91.23
C GLU A 30 25.06 3.75 -90.38
N GLU A 31 24.30 4.78 -89.92
CA GLU A 31 23.00 4.55 -89.20
C GLU A 31 21.75 5.28 -89.74
N ASP A 32 21.82 5.99 -90.87
CA ASP A 32 20.72 6.85 -91.39
C ASP A 32 19.51 6.09 -92.00
N LYS A 33 19.28 4.85 -91.58
CA LYS A 33 18.10 4.03 -91.91
C LYS A 33 17.38 3.44 -90.69
N ASN A 34 17.88 3.65 -89.47
CA ASN A 34 17.23 3.15 -88.24
C ASN A 34 16.23 4.14 -87.59
N ASN A 35 16.09 5.34 -88.16
CA ASN A 35 15.25 6.43 -87.65
C ASN A 35 13.74 6.04 -87.54
N THR A 36 13.27 5.08 -88.35
CA THR A 36 11.86 4.65 -88.38
C THR A 36 11.49 3.63 -87.30
N LYS A 37 12.45 2.86 -86.74
CA LYS A 37 12.16 1.82 -85.72
C LYS A 37 12.30 2.35 -84.28
N LYS A 38 13.27 3.24 -84.00
CA LYS A 38 13.49 3.81 -82.64
C LYS A 38 12.33 4.72 -82.18
N VAL A 39 11.56 5.33 -83.10
CA VAL A 39 10.43 6.24 -82.77
C VAL A 39 9.20 5.50 -82.24
N ASN A 40 8.75 4.41 -82.88
CA ASN A 40 7.56 3.68 -82.43
C ASN A 40 7.79 2.95 -81.10
N ALA A 41 9.02 2.50 -80.82
CA ALA A 41 9.41 1.99 -79.50
C ALA A 41 9.25 3.05 -78.39
N LYS A 42 9.54 4.33 -78.67
CA LYS A 42 9.36 5.44 -77.71
C LYS A 42 7.89 5.82 -77.48
N LYS A 43 7.00 5.64 -78.47
CA LYS A 43 5.54 5.81 -78.26
C LYS A 43 4.92 4.63 -77.50
N ALA A 44 5.29 3.38 -77.81
CA ALA A 44 4.80 2.20 -77.09
C ALA A 44 5.16 2.20 -75.60
N LYS A 45 6.39 2.64 -75.24
CA LYS A 45 6.80 2.75 -73.82
C LYS A 45 6.13 3.89 -73.05
N LYS A 46 5.55 4.90 -73.70
CA LYS A 46 4.86 6.01 -73.00
C LYS A 46 3.41 5.69 -72.59
N ALA A 47 2.85 4.56 -73.02
CA ALA A 47 1.49 4.11 -72.68
C ALA A 47 1.41 3.14 -71.48
N LYS A 48 2.54 2.69 -70.92
CA LYS A 48 2.60 1.81 -69.74
C LYS A 48 3.56 2.31 -68.66
N SER A 49 3.34 3.55 -68.23
CA SER A 49 3.84 4.08 -66.95
C SER A 49 2.69 4.49 -66.03
N LYS A 50 1.71 3.58 -65.82
CA LYS A 50 0.91 3.65 -64.60
C LYS A 50 1.87 3.35 -63.45
N ASN A 51 1.95 4.23 -62.46
CA ASN A 51 2.79 4.02 -61.28
C ASN A 51 2.42 2.66 -60.65
N LYS A 52 3.35 1.71 -60.70
CA LYS A 52 3.30 0.54 -59.83
C LYS A 52 3.70 1.02 -58.44
N TRP A 53 2.69 1.46 -57.66
CA TRP A 53 2.84 1.59 -56.22
C TRP A 53 3.36 0.24 -55.71
N SER A 54 4.55 0.23 -55.09
CA SER A 54 5.11 -1.00 -54.54
C SER A 54 4.36 -1.36 -53.25
N CYS A 55 4.48 -2.63 -52.84
CA CYS A 55 3.94 -3.03 -51.54
C CYS A 55 4.58 -2.25 -50.37
N VAL A 56 5.82 -1.79 -50.56
CA VAL A 56 6.53 -0.92 -49.59
C VAL A 56 5.91 0.47 -49.58
N ASP A 57 5.66 1.10 -50.73
CA ASP A 57 5.02 2.42 -50.79
C ASP A 57 3.61 2.39 -50.19
N SER A 58 2.84 1.34 -50.47
CA SER A 58 1.49 1.16 -49.91
C SER A 58 1.53 0.88 -48.41
N CYS A 59 2.59 0.22 -47.90
CA CYS A 59 2.80 0.01 -46.47
C CYS A 59 3.19 1.34 -45.78
N CYS A 60 4.16 2.08 -46.33
CA CYS A 60 4.54 3.40 -45.84
C CYS A 60 3.39 4.41 -45.88
N TRP A 61 2.53 4.35 -46.91
CA TRP A 61 1.31 5.16 -46.99
C TRP A 61 0.28 4.74 -45.92
N PHE A 62 0.06 3.44 -45.72
CA PHE A 62 -0.83 2.94 -44.67
C PHE A 62 -0.35 3.30 -43.27
N VAL A 63 0.94 3.10 -42.96
CA VAL A 63 1.57 3.55 -41.71
C VAL A 63 1.48 5.07 -41.57
N GLY A 64 1.69 5.84 -42.64
CA GLY A 64 1.48 7.29 -42.64
C GLY A 64 0.04 7.70 -42.33
N CYS A 65 -0.96 7.00 -42.88
CA CYS A 65 -2.37 7.18 -42.55
C CYS A 65 -2.68 6.79 -41.10
N VAL A 66 -2.18 5.65 -40.60
CA VAL A 66 -2.36 5.24 -39.20
C VAL A 66 -1.73 6.27 -38.25
N CYS A 67 -0.52 6.75 -38.53
CA CYS A 67 0.14 7.79 -37.74
C CYS A 67 -0.62 9.12 -37.78
N THR A 68 -1.07 9.58 -38.95
CA THR A 68 -1.82 10.85 -39.04
C THR A 68 -3.21 10.76 -38.42
N VAL A 69 -3.91 9.63 -38.54
CA VAL A 69 -5.17 9.36 -37.81
C VAL A 69 -4.91 9.28 -36.31
N TRP A 70 -3.83 8.62 -35.86
CA TRP A 70 -3.47 8.56 -34.43
C TRP A 70 -3.17 9.94 -33.87
N TRP A 71 -2.35 10.75 -34.55
CA TRP A 71 -2.08 12.13 -34.16
C TRP A 71 -3.33 13.03 -34.21
N PHE A 72 -4.24 12.79 -35.16
CA PHE A 72 -5.51 13.51 -35.22
C PHE A 72 -6.48 13.12 -34.09
N LEU A 73 -6.57 11.83 -33.75
CA LEU A 73 -7.34 11.35 -32.60
C LEU A 73 -6.74 11.84 -31.28
N LEU A 74 -5.40 11.85 -31.16
CA LEU A 74 -4.69 12.41 -30.01
C LEU A 74 -4.92 13.93 -29.90
N PHE A 75 -4.94 14.65 -31.03
CA PHE A 75 -5.27 16.08 -31.06
C PHE A 75 -6.73 16.31 -30.66
N LEU A 76 -7.69 15.56 -31.20
CA LEU A 76 -9.10 15.63 -30.80
C LEU A 76 -9.32 15.27 -29.33
N TYR A 77 -8.54 14.34 -28.78
CA TYR A 77 -8.57 13.99 -27.36
C TYR A 77 -8.06 15.14 -26.48
N ASN A 78 -6.97 15.81 -26.86
CA ASN A 78 -6.43 16.96 -26.13
C ASN A 78 -7.22 18.27 -26.39
N ALA A 79 -7.99 18.34 -27.48
CA ALA A 79 -8.86 19.46 -27.83
C ALA A 79 -10.32 19.27 -27.35
N MET A 80 -10.68 18.09 -26.83
CA MET A 80 -11.98 17.88 -26.21
C MET A 80 -12.11 18.73 -24.94
N PRO A 81 -13.22 19.47 -24.77
CA PRO A 81 -13.52 20.09 -23.48
C PRO A 81 -13.60 19.03 -22.38
N ALA A 82 -13.05 19.31 -21.19
CA ALA A 82 -13.08 18.38 -20.06
C ALA A 82 -14.52 17.99 -19.61
N SER A 83 -15.52 18.77 -19.99
CA SER A 83 -16.94 18.47 -19.80
C SER A 83 -17.53 17.49 -20.81
N PHE A 84 -16.88 17.21 -21.94
CA PHE A 84 -17.46 16.36 -23.00
C PHE A 84 -17.62 14.89 -22.58
N PRO A 85 -16.64 14.23 -21.92
CA PRO A 85 -16.84 12.88 -21.37
C PRO A 85 -17.97 12.86 -20.34
N GLN A 86 -18.07 13.91 -19.51
CA GLN A 86 -19.10 14.04 -18.49
C GLN A 86 -20.50 14.17 -19.11
N TYR A 87 -20.65 14.96 -20.18
CA TYR A 87 -21.90 15.13 -20.92
C TYR A 87 -22.34 13.85 -21.64
N VAL A 88 -21.39 13.07 -22.18
CA VAL A 88 -21.66 11.76 -22.79
C VAL A 88 -22.07 10.74 -21.73
N THR A 89 -21.41 10.70 -20.57
CA THR A 89 -21.80 9.83 -19.46
C THR A 89 -23.19 10.19 -18.92
N GLU A 90 -23.47 11.48 -18.72
CA GLU A 90 -24.78 11.99 -18.26
C GLU A 90 -25.91 11.66 -19.25
N ALA A 91 -25.65 11.74 -20.55
CA ALA A 91 -26.61 11.36 -21.60
C ALA A 91 -26.85 9.83 -21.71
N ILE A 92 -25.97 9.00 -21.15
CA ILE A 92 -26.09 7.52 -21.18
C ILE A 92 -26.62 6.96 -19.85
N THR A 93 -26.24 7.54 -18.72
CA THR A 93 -26.52 7.02 -17.37
C THR A 93 -27.46 7.88 -16.53
N GLY A 94 -27.81 9.08 -17.01
CA GLY A 94 -28.55 10.08 -16.25
C GLY A 94 -27.65 11.02 -15.44
N PRO A 95 -28.22 12.00 -14.72
CA PRO A 95 -27.46 12.95 -13.93
C PRO A 95 -26.66 12.23 -12.83
N LEU A 96 -25.35 12.45 -12.82
CA LEU A 96 -24.45 11.92 -11.79
C LEU A 96 -24.91 12.40 -10.40
N PRO A 97 -24.89 11.53 -9.36
CA PRO A 97 -25.26 11.93 -8.01
C PRO A 97 -24.34 13.05 -7.50
N ASP A 98 -24.92 14.02 -6.79
CA ASP A 98 -24.15 15.09 -6.15
C ASP A 98 -23.00 14.49 -5.31
N PRO A 99 -21.75 14.99 -5.46
CA PRO A 99 -20.68 14.62 -4.56
C PRO A 99 -21.09 14.89 -3.09
N PRO A 100 -20.68 14.04 -2.12
CA PRO A 100 -21.13 14.11 -0.73
C PRO A 100 -21.13 15.52 -0.11
N GLY A 101 -20.06 16.30 -0.34
CA GLY A 101 -19.96 17.67 0.17
C GLY A 101 -20.95 18.65 -0.48
N VAL A 102 -21.37 18.42 -1.72
CA VAL A 102 -22.40 19.22 -2.41
C VAL A 102 -23.79 18.82 -1.93
N LYS A 103 -24.06 17.52 -1.79
CA LYS A 103 -25.30 16.98 -1.21
C LYS A 103 -25.53 17.54 0.19
N LEU A 104 -24.56 17.38 1.08
CA LEU A 104 -24.67 17.80 2.48
C LEU A 104 -24.69 19.34 2.64
N LEU A 105 -24.07 20.10 1.72
CA LEU A 105 -24.24 21.56 1.68
C LEU A 105 -25.70 21.97 1.40
N LYS A 106 -26.40 21.25 0.48
CA LYS A 106 -27.83 21.45 0.17
C LYS A 106 -28.73 21.04 1.33
N GLU A 107 -28.37 19.97 2.05
CA GLU A 107 -29.04 19.57 3.31
C GLU A 107 -28.79 20.56 4.48
N GLY A 108 -27.92 21.56 4.29
CA GLY A 108 -27.71 22.64 5.24
C GLY A 108 -26.51 22.46 6.18
N LEU A 109 -25.76 21.36 6.08
CA LEU A 109 -24.59 21.10 6.93
C LEU A 109 -23.49 22.13 6.65
N ARG A 110 -22.76 22.51 7.71
CA ARG A 110 -21.63 23.45 7.69
C ARG A 110 -20.53 22.96 8.61
N ALA A 111 -19.30 23.42 8.38
CA ALA A 111 -18.15 23.11 9.24
C ALA A 111 -18.43 23.49 10.71
N LYS A 112 -18.08 22.60 11.65
CA LYS A 112 -18.34 22.81 13.09
C LYS A 112 -17.19 22.33 13.97
N HIS A 113 -16.81 21.05 13.89
CA HIS A 113 -15.69 20.50 14.65
C HIS A 113 -14.40 20.59 13.82
N PRO A 114 -13.23 20.94 14.41
CA PRO A 114 -11.98 20.94 13.67
C PRO A 114 -11.59 19.50 13.30
N VAL A 115 -11.05 19.29 12.11
CA VAL A 115 -10.76 17.95 11.57
C VAL A 115 -9.26 17.68 11.57
N VAL A 116 -8.85 16.50 12.04
CA VAL A 116 -7.45 16.06 12.07
C VAL A 116 -7.28 14.72 11.35
N PHE A 117 -6.56 14.71 10.23
CA PHE A 117 -6.23 13.49 9.49
C PHE A 117 -4.94 12.87 10.06
N VAL A 118 -4.91 11.56 10.26
CA VAL A 118 -3.70 10.84 10.70
C VAL A 118 -3.35 9.75 9.67
N PRO A 119 -2.23 9.87 8.92
CA PRO A 119 -1.94 8.99 7.80
C PRO A 119 -1.55 7.57 8.24
N GLY A 120 -1.82 6.60 7.36
CA GLY A 120 -1.26 5.26 7.43
C GLY A 120 0.17 5.19 6.87
N ILE A 121 0.76 3.99 6.93
CA ILE A 121 2.07 3.72 6.33
C ILE A 121 2.08 4.09 4.84
N VAL A 122 3.19 4.65 4.34
CA VAL A 122 3.37 5.15 2.96
C VAL A 122 2.48 6.36 2.59
N THR A 123 1.26 6.48 3.10
CA THR A 123 0.28 7.52 2.69
C THR A 123 0.65 8.96 3.03
N GLY A 124 1.57 9.17 3.99
CA GLY A 124 2.13 10.49 4.30
C GLY A 124 3.40 10.75 3.49
N GLY A 125 3.46 11.89 2.78
CA GLY A 125 4.66 12.25 2.01
C GLY A 125 5.90 12.43 2.89
N LEU A 126 7.05 11.87 2.47
CA LEU A 126 8.36 12.10 3.08
C LEU A 126 9.29 12.87 2.12
N GLU A 127 10.02 13.86 2.62
CA GLU A 127 10.98 14.69 1.86
C GLU A 127 12.42 14.56 2.38
N LEU A 128 13.39 14.64 1.47
CA LEU A 128 14.83 14.57 1.77
C LEU A 128 15.36 15.90 2.33
N TRP A 129 16.13 15.86 3.41
CA TRP A 129 16.81 17.02 4.00
C TRP A 129 18.34 16.91 3.98
N GLU A 130 18.88 15.69 3.95
CA GLU A 130 20.31 15.39 3.79
C GLU A 130 20.43 14.00 3.18
N GLY A 131 21.45 13.78 2.34
CA GLY A 131 21.66 12.51 1.66
C GLY A 131 23.00 12.45 0.94
N HIS A 132 23.39 11.23 0.53
CA HIS A 132 24.62 10.95 -0.19
C HIS A 132 24.57 11.41 -1.65
N GLN A 133 25.73 11.38 -2.34
CA GLN A 133 25.90 11.93 -3.70
C GLN A 133 24.89 11.39 -4.74
N CYS A 134 24.37 10.17 -4.58
CA CYS A 134 23.36 9.62 -5.48
C CYS A 134 22.00 10.35 -5.41
N ALA A 135 21.75 11.11 -4.34
CA ALA A 135 20.55 11.90 -4.09
C ALA A 135 20.79 13.43 -4.29
N GLU A 136 21.89 13.81 -4.94
CA GLU A 136 22.19 15.22 -5.25
C GLU A 136 21.03 15.87 -6.03
N GLY A 137 20.66 17.10 -5.64
CA GLY A 137 19.53 17.80 -6.24
C GLY A 137 18.13 17.29 -5.82
N LEU A 138 18.02 16.35 -4.86
CA LEU A 138 16.74 15.89 -4.29
C LEU A 138 16.32 16.61 -3.00
N PHE A 139 17.07 17.60 -2.52
CA PHE A 139 16.73 18.39 -1.32
C PHE A 139 15.30 18.96 -1.39
N ARG A 140 14.52 18.66 -0.35
CA ARG A 140 13.09 18.96 -0.17
C ARG A 140 12.18 18.51 -1.32
N LYS A 141 12.58 17.47 -2.06
CA LYS A 141 11.69 16.70 -2.93
C LYS A 141 11.17 15.47 -2.20
N ARG A 142 9.98 15.00 -2.60
CA ARG A 142 9.41 13.75 -2.08
C ARG A 142 10.25 12.56 -2.52
N LEU A 143 10.56 11.64 -1.60
CA LEU A 143 11.32 10.43 -1.89
C LEU A 143 10.41 9.31 -2.40
N TRP A 144 9.94 9.48 -3.64
CA TRP A 144 9.18 8.46 -4.37
C TRP A 144 9.81 8.24 -5.75
N ALA A 145 10.04 6.98 -6.13
CA ALA A 145 10.61 6.56 -7.41
C ALA A 145 11.90 7.30 -7.84
N GLY A 146 12.98 7.10 -7.07
CA GLY A 146 14.36 7.43 -7.50
C GLY A 146 15.10 6.19 -8.06
N ARG A 147 16.41 6.32 -8.36
CA ARG A 147 17.27 5.17 -8.68
C ARG A 147 17.17 4.11 -7.55
N PRO A 148 16.82 2.83 -7.79
CA PRO A 148 16.37 1.94 -6.72
C PRO A 148 17.32 1.80 -5.55
N LEU A 149 18.61 1.55 -5.81
CA LEU A 149 19.62 1.35 -4.74
C LEU A 149 19.80 2.62 -3.89
N CYS A 150 19.78 3.79 -4.51
CA CYS A 150 19.86 5.08 -3.82
C CYS A 150 18.59 5.36 -2.99
N TRP A 151 17.41 5.03 -3.54
CA TRP A 151 16.15 5.17 -2.81
C TRP A 151 16.08 4.19 -1.61
N VAL A 152 16.49 2.93 -1.79
CA VAL A 152 16.65 1.93 -0.73
C VAL A 152 17.59 2.42 0.38
N GLU A 153 18.73 2.97 0.02
CA GLU A 153 19.70 3.54 0.96
C GLU A 153 19.09 4.68 1.81
N HIS A 154 18.44 5.65 1.16
CA HIS A 154 17.88 6.82 1.83
C HIS A 154 16.57 6.56 2.59
N MET A 155 15.83 5.52 2.20
CA MET A 155 14.60 5.10 2.88
C MET A 155 14.86 4.10 4.01
N SER A 156 16.01 3.43 4.03
CA SER A 156 16.42 2.60 5.17
C SER A 156 16.62 3.44 6.43
N LEU A 157 16.43 2.81 7.59
CA LEU A 157 16.79 3.32 8.90
C LEU A 157 18.05 2.60 9.40
N ASP A 158 18.76 3.21 10.34
CA ASP A 158 19.91 2.59 10.99
C ASP A 158 19.50 1.33 11.78
N ASN A 159 20.31 0.28 11.64
CA ASN A 159 19.95 -1.08 12.05
C ASN A 159 20.12 -1.32 13.57
N GLU A 160 20.75 -0.39 14.29
CA GLU A 160 20.92 -0.45 15.75
C GLU A 160 19.97 0.53 16.47
N THR A 161 19.81 1.76 15.95
CA THR A 161 19.05 2.84 16.60
C THR A 161 17.61 2.99 16.12
N GLY A 162 17.26 2.52 14.91
CA GLY A 162 15.92 2.72 14.33
C GLY A 162 15.62 4.18 13.97
N LEU A 163 16.67 4.98 13.69
CA LEU A 163 16.61 6.39 13.27
C LEU A 163 17.23 6.56 11.86
N ASP A 164 17.36 7.79 11.34
CA ASP A 164 18.02 7.99 10.04
C ASP A 164 19.52 7.62 10.11
N PRO A 165 20.11 6.99 9.08
CA PRO A 165 21.55 6.72 9.04
C PRO A 165 22.42 8.00 9.02
N PRO A 166 23.69 7.93 9.45
CA PRO A 166 24.62 9.05 9.33
C PRO A 166 24.75 9.55 7.88
N GLY A 167 24.70 10.87 7.68
CA GLY A 167 24.72 11.50 6.34
C GLY A 167 23.38 11.52 5.62
N ILE A 168 22.31 10.98 6.23
CA ILE A 168 20.96 10.90 5.66
C ILE A 168 19.96 11.53 6.64
N ARG A 169 19.04 12.35 6.13
CA ARG A 169 17.89 12.88 6.89
C ARG A 169 16.65 12.91 6.02
N VAL A 170 15.61 12.19 6.41
CA VAL A 170 14.30 12.19 5.76
C VAL A 170 13.23 12.63 6.76
N ARG A 171 12.31 13.52 6.36
CA ARG A 171 11.30 14.09 7.25
C ARG A 171 9.91 14.06 6.62
N ALA A 172 8.88 14.01 7.46
CA ALA A 172 7.51 14.13 6.98
C ALA A 172 7.25 15.51 6.37
N VAL A 173 6.56 15.54 5.23
CA VAL A 173 6.02 16.76 4.63
C VAL A 173 4.98 17.33 5.61
N SER A 174 4.90 18.66 5.72
CA SER A 174 4.02 19.34 6.67
C SER A 174 2.82 20.01 6.00
N GLY A 175 1.78 20.29 6.80
CA GLY A 175 0.54 20.92 6.34
C GLY A 175 -0.35 20.01 5.49
N LEU A 176 -1.46 20.56 4.97
CA LEU A 176 -2.38 19.80 4.12
C LEU A 176 -1.75 19.35 2.80
N VAL A 177 -0.65 19.98 2.36
CA VAL A 177 0.13 19.53 1.20
C VAL A 177 0.62 18.09 1.37
N ALA A 178 0.88 17.62 2.60
CA ALA A 178 1.24 16.22 2.86
C ALA A 178 0.13 15.21 2.51
N ALA A 179 -1.11 15.69 2.32
CA ALA A 179 -2.29 14.94 1.94
C ALA A 179 -2.54 14.91 0.40
N ASP A 180 -1.91 15.84 -0.33
CA ASP A 180 -1.99 15.93 -1.79
C ASP A 180 -1.17 14.85 -2.50
N TYR A 181 -1.65 14.42 -3.68
CA TYR A 181 -1.00 13.56 -4.70
C TYR A 181 0.23 12.79 -4.20
N PHE A 182 0.02 11.57 -3.72
CA PHE A 182 1.11 10.68 -3.32
C PHE A 182 2.02 10.35 -4.52
N ALA A 183 1.39 10.06 -5.65
CA ALA A 183 1.99 9.97 -6.99
C ALA A 183 0.96 10.51 -8.03
N PRO A 184 1.35 10.77 -9.29
CA PRO A 184 0.39 11.11 -10.34
C PRO A 184 -0.71 10.05 -10.44
N GLY A 185 -1.99 10.46 -10.29
CA GLY A 185 -3.14 9.56 -10.28
C GLY A 185 -3.40 8.82 -8.94
N TYR A 186 -2.54 8.96 -7.92
CA TYR A 186 -2.71 8.31 -6.63
C TYR A 186 -3.13 9.32 -5.54
N PHE A 187 -4.44 9.38 -5.31
CA PHE A 187 -5.10 10.28 -4.35
C PHE A 187 -5.48 9.48 -3.10
N VAL A 188 -4.96 9.87 -1.93
CA VAL A 188 -5.36 9.27 -0.64
C VAL A 188 -6.43 10.14 0.03
N TRP A 189 -6.09 11.40 0.34
CA TRP A 189 -6.93 12.28 1.17
C TRP A 189 -7.66 13.38 0.41
N ALA A 190 -7.18 13.75 -0.79
CA ALA A 190 -7.66 14.92 -1.54
C ALA A 190 -9.17 14.90 -1.83
N VAL A 191 -9.78 13.72 -2.07
CA VAL A 191 -11.22 13.59 -2.34
C VAL A 191 -12.05 13.92 -1.09
N LEU A 192 -11.62 13.46 0.09
CA LEU A 192 -12.27 13.74 1.36
C LEU A 192 -12.12 15.23 1.74
N ILE A 193 -10.91 15.78 1.61
CA ILE A 193 -10.61 17.21 1.85
C ILE A 193 -11.45 18.10 0.93
N ALA A 194 -11.56 17.77 -0.37
CA ALA A 194 -12.35 18.54 -1.33
C ALA A 194 -13.85 18.51 -1.02
N ASN A 195 -14.39 17.42 -0.45
CA ASN A 195 -15.79 17.33 -0.04
C ASN A 195 -16.05 18.07 1.29
N LEU A 196 -15.13 17.98 2.27
CA LEU A 196 -15.19 18.80 3.49
C LEU A 196 -15.18 20.31 3.14
N ALA A 197 -14.33 20.72 2.21
CA ALA A 197 -14.26 22.12 1.76
C ALA A 197 -15.57 22.65 1.18
N ARG A 198 -16.44 21.79 0.60
CA ARG A 198 -17.76 22.21 0.11
C ARG A 198 -18.68 22.71 1.20
N ILE A 199 -18.58 22.19 2.44
CA ILE A 199 -19.39 22.67 3.58
C ILE A 199 -18.70 23.76 4.42
N GLY A 200 -17.60 24.33 3.92
CA GLY A 200 -16.90 25.46 4.54
C GLY A 200 -15.67 25.12 5.36
N TYR A 201 -15.09 23.92 5.24
CA TYR A 201 -13.77 23.63 5.80
C TYR A 201 -12.64 24.31 4.99
N GLU A 202 -11.65 24.82 5.70
CA GLU A 202 -10.43 25.44 5.18
C GLU A 202 -9.20 25.06 6.02
N GLU A 203 -7.99 25.48 5.62
CA GLU A 203 -6.73 25.09 6.27
C GLU A 203 -6.71 25.36 7.80
N LYS A 204 -7.26 26.49 8.27
CA LYS A 204 -7.31 26.80 9.73
C LYS A 204 -8.20 25.84 10.54
N SER A 205 -8.99 25.00 9.87
CA SER A 205 -9.95 24.05 10.45
C SER A 205 -9.65 22.58 10.14
N MET A 206 -8.59 22.33 9.36
CA MET A 206 -8.18 20.99 8.90
C MET A 206 -6.66 20.82 9.08
N TYR A 207 -6.23 19.82 9.86
CA TYR A 207 -4.82 19.55 10.13
C TYR A 207 -4.44 18.14 9.66
N MET A 208 -3.33 18.03 8.93
CA MET A 208 -2.72 16.74 8.59
C MET A 208 -1.59 16.44 9.59
N ALA A 209 -1.84 15.47 10.48
CA ALA A 209 -0.90 15.00 11.50
C ALA A 209 0.16 14.07 10.90
N ALA A 210 0.90 14.56 9.90
CA ALA A 210 1.95 13.80 9.23
C ALA A 210 3.12 13.48 10.17
N TYR A 211 3.60 12.24 10.10
CA TYR A 211 4.73 11.70 10.85
C TYR A 211 5.61 10.85 9.93
N ASP A 212 6.86 10.60 10.32
CA ASP A 212 7.70 9.63 9.61
C ASP A 212 7.21 8.23 9.93
N TRP A 213 6.47 7.66 8.98
CA TRP A 213 5.83 6.36 9.13
C TRP A 213 6.80 5.17 9.07
N ARG A 214 8.13 5.39 9.01
CA ARG A 214 9.13 4.31 9.06
C ARG A 214 9.54 3.97 10.50
N ILE A 215 9.76 4.99 11.33
CA ILE A 215 10.32 4.88 12.69
C ILE A 215 9.29 4.42 13.72
N SER A 216 9.75 3.92 14.87
CA SER A 216 8.86 3.52 15.98
C SER A 216 8.07 4.72 16.53
N PHE A 217 6.87 4.47 17.06
CA PHE A 217 5.93 5.55 17.41
C PHE A 217 6.50 6.52 18.46
N GLN A 218 7.20 6.01 19.49
CA GLN A 218 7.86 6.86 20.47
C GLN A 218 9.08 7.60 19.87
N ASN A 219 9.78 7.01 18.90
CA ASN A 219 10.91 7.70 18.23
C ASN A 219 10.45 8.88 17.37
N THR A 220 9.18 8.94 16.93
CA THR A 220 8.62 10.16 16.31
C THR A 220 8.60 11.37 17.24
N GLU A 221 8.47 11.14 18.56
CA GLU A 221 8.58 12.19 19.57
C GLU A 221 10.06 12.51 19.86
N VAL A 222 10.89 11.48 20.07
CA VAL A 222 12.33 11.66 20.38
C VAL A 222 13.07 12.40 19.28
N ARG A 223 12.78 12.12 18.00
CA ARG A 223 13.49 12.73 16.86
C ARG A 223 12.90 14.07 16.41
N ASP A 224 11.57 14.17 16.30
CA ASP A 224 10.90 15.28 15.60
C ASP A 224 9.88 16.06 16.48
N GLN A 225 9.68 15.63 17.73
CA GLN A 225 8.66 16.15 18.66
C GLN A 225 7.23 16.05 18.09
N THR A 226 6.94 15.02 17.31
CA THR A 226 5.69 14.91 16.54
C THR A 226 4.45 14.73 17.40
N LEU A 227 4.52 13.97 18.51
CA LEU A 227 3.38 13.80 19.41
C LEU A 227 3.09 15.11 20.17
N SER A 228 4.13 15.84 20.60
CA SER A 228 4.02 17.20 21.16
C SER A 228 3.43 18.21 20.18
N ARG A 229 3.75 18.09 18.88
CA ARG A 229 3.18 18.93 17.81
C ARG A 229 1.71 18.59 17.56
N ILE A 230 1.33 17.32 17.51
CA ILE A 230 -0.06 16.88 17.37
C ILE A 230 -0.91 17.38 18.54
N LYS A 231 -0.43 17.24 19.78
CA LYS A 231 -1.06 17.81 20.98
C LYS A 231 -1.28 19.32 20.83
N SER A 232 -0.21 20.07 20.57
CA SER A 232 -0.25 21.54 20.49
C SER A 232 -1.20 22.05 19.39
N ASN A 233 -1.22 21.38 18.23
CA ASN A 233 -2.12 21.73 17.14
C ASN A 233 -3.59 21.43 17.49
N ILE A 234 -3.89 20.29 18.13
CA ILE A 234 -5.26 19.98 18.58
C ILE A 234 -5.73 20.99 19.65
N GLU A 235 -4.89 21.31 20.63
CA GLU A 235 -5.19 22.32 21.66
C GLU A 235 -5.48 23.69 21.02
N LEU A 236 -4.65 24.12 20.05
CA LEU A 236 -4.84 25.37 19.32
C LEU A 236 -6.12 25.39 18.48
N MET A 237 -6.41 24.31 17.75
CA MET A 237 -7.62 24.21 16.91
C MET A 237 -8.90 24.23 17.76
N VAL A 238 -8.93 23.52 18.88
CA VAL A 238 -10.10 23.52 19.79
C VAL A 238 -10.26 24.91 20.44
N ALA A 239 -9.18 25.53 20.90
CA ALA A 239 -9.22 26.86 21.51
C ALA A 239 -9.66 27.97 20.54
N THR A 240 -9.21 27.93 19.29
CA THR A 240 -9.55 28.93 18.26
C THR A 240 -10.91 28.69 17.61
N ASN A 241 -11.39 27.45 17.56
CA ASN A 241 -12.71 27.09 17.02
C ASN A 241 -13.82 27.06 18.09
N GLY A 242 -13.80 28.05 19.00
CA GLY A 242 -14.86 28.26 19.99
C GLY A 242 -15.05 27.14 21.04
N GLY A 243 -14.03 26.33 21.28
CA GLY A 243 -14.10 25.18 22.20
C GLY A 243 -14.70 23.91 21.59
N ASN A 244 -14.99 23.87 20.29
CA ASN A 244 -15.48 22.65 19.63
C ASN A 244 -14.38 21.58 19.60
N LYS A 245 -14.57 20.48 20.34
CA LYS A 245 -13.67 19.30 20.37
C LYS A 245 -13.42 18.77 18.95
N ALA A 246 -12.20 18.31 18.63
CA ALA A 246 -11.78 17.85 17.31
C ALA A 246 -12.38 16.50 16.89
N VAL A 247 -12.64 16.32 15.60
CA VAL A 247 -12.91 15.01 14.97
C VAL A 247 -11.61 14.52 14.33
N ILE A 248 -11.16 13.35 14.76
CA ILE A 248 -9.92 12.74 14.31
C ILE A 248 -10.26 11.65 13.29
N ILE A 249 -9.52 11.58 12.18
CA ILE A 249 -9.72 10.61 11.10
C ILE A 249 -8.39 9.88 10.85
N PRO A 250 -8.08 8.81 11.59
CA PRO A 250 -6.93 7.97 11.30
C PRO A 250 -7.21 6.97 10.16
N HIS A 251 -6.25 6.80 9.24
CA HIS A 251 -6.29 5.74 8.22
C HIS A 251 -5.24 4.66 8.52
N SER A 252 -5.62 3.39 8.36
CA SER A 252 -4.70 2.25 8.41
C SER A 252 -3.83 2.26 9.68
N MET A 253 -2.51 2.10 9.57
CA MET A 253 -1.54 2.20 10.68
C MET A 253 -1.68 3.49 11.51
N GLY A 254 -2.22 4.57 10.94
CA GLY A 254 -2.53 5.81 11.66
C GLY A 254 -3.49 5.61 12.84
N ALA A 255 -4.38 4.60 12.79
CA ALA A 255 -5.24 4.25 13.92
C ALA A 255 -4.45 3.71 15.12
N LEU A 256 -3.40 2.91 14.87
CA LEU A 256 -2.48 2.42 15.90
C LEU A 256 -1.61 3.57 16.44
N TYR A 257 -1.15 4.46 15.57
CA TYR A 257 -0.40 5.65 15.96
C TYR A 257 -1.24 6.62 16.80
N PHE A 258 -2.52 6.79 16.47
CA PHE A 258 -3.41 7.64 17.25
C PHE A 258 -3.85 6.99 18.58
N LEU A 259 -4.00 5.66 18.64
CA LEU A 259 -4.18 4.93 19.89
C LEU A 259 -2.98 5.14 20.84
N HIS A 260 -1.74 5.08 20.30
CA HIS A 260 -0.53 5.42 21.04
C HIS A 260 -0.54 6.88 21.51
N PHE A 261 -0.88 7.83 20.63
CA PHE A 261 -0.98 9.25 20.97
C PHE A 261 -1.98 9.52 22.10
N MET A 262 -3.17 8.91 22.08
CA MET A 262 -4.19 9.09 23.12
C MET A 262 -3.68 8.68 24.52
N LYS A 263 -2.79 7.70 24.62
CA LYS A 263 -2.16 7.35 25.91
C LYS A 263 -0.91 8.16 26.23
N TRP A 264 -0.09 8.45 25.22
CA TRP A 264 1.05 9.34 25.38
C TRP A 264 0.62 10.71 25.91
N VAL A 265 -0.47 11.29 25.40
CA VAL A 265 -0.92 12.63 25.81
C VAL A 265 -1.54 12.66 27.22
N GLU A 266 -2.20 11.59 27.66
CA GLU A 266 -2.66 11.45 29.05
C GLU A 266 -1.50 11.24 30.04
N ALA A 267 -0.44 10.53 29.61
CA ALA A 267 0.66 10.10 30.47
C ALA A 267 1.55 11.27 30.93
N PRO A 268 2.09 11.23 32.18
CA PRO A 268 2.98 12.27 32.69
C PRO A 268 4.28 12.43 31.91
N ALA A 269 4.77 13.67 31.81
CA ALA A 269 6.13 13.97 31.37
C ALA A 269 7.16 13.36 32.35
N PRO A 270 8.36 12.95 31.89
CA PRO A 270 8.87 13.09 30.51
C PRO A 270 8.51 11.93 29.55
N MET A 271 7.79 10.89 30.00
CA MET A 271 7.47 9.74 29.14
C MET A 271 6.29 10.00 28.20
N GLY A 272 5.31 10.77 28.67
CA GLY A 272 4.16 11.25 27.91
C GLY A 272 4.09 12.78 27.81
N GLY A 273 3.08 13.27 27.11
CA GLY A 273 2.85 14.69 26.80
C GLY A 273 2.25 15.52 27.94
N GLY A 274 1.94 14.94 29.09
CA GLY A 274 1.50 15.66 30.29
C GLY A 274 0.20 16.47 30.11
N GLY A 275 -0.71 16.03 29.24
CA GLY A 275 -2.03 16.64 29.05
C GLY A 275 -3.04 16.34 30.16
N GLY A 276 -2.78 15.29 30.96
CA GLY A 276 -3.63 14.80 32.04
C GLY A 276 -4.72 13.81 31.58
N PRO A 277 -5.35 13.06 32.50
CA PRO A 277 -6.27 11.97 32.17
C PRO A 277 -7.53 12.43 31.41
N ASP A 278 -7.94 13.69 31.59
CA ASP A 278 -9.12 14.24 30.93
C ASP A 278 -8.76 15.03 29.66
N TRP A 279 -7.55 14.83 29.10
CA TRP A 279 -7.14 15.54 27.88
C TRP A 279 -7.99 15.16 26.66
N CYS A 280 -8.18 13.86 26.43
CA CYS A 280 -9.02 13.37 25.32
C CYS A 280 -10.48 13.83 25.49
N ALA A 281 -11.01 13.79 26.73
CA ALA A 281 -12.37 14.24 27.04
C ALA A 281 -12.61 15.72 26.73
N ARG A 282 -11.59 16.57 26.92
CA ARG A 282 -11.67 18.01 26.63
C ARG A 282 -11.48 18.35 25.16
N HIS A 283 -10.68 17.59 24.41
CA HIS A 283 -10.24 17.99 23.08
C HIS A 283 -10.73 17.11 21.92
N ILE A 284 -11.30 15.92 22.15
CA ILE A 284 -11.76 15.01 21.10
C ILE A 284 -13.29 14.82 21.16
N LYS A 285 -13.97 14.98 20.03
CA LYS A 285 -15.38 14.63 19.79
C LYS A 285 -15.49 13.17 19.37
N ALA A 286 -14.76 12.78 18.33
CA ALA A 286 -14.82 11.44 17.77
C ALA A 286 -13.47 11.02 17.16
N VAL A 287 -13.23 9.71 17.12
CA VAL A 287 -12.12 9.09 16.39
C VAL A 287 -12.69 8.14 15.33
N MET A 288 -12.51 8.48 14.06
CA MET A 288 -13.11 7.84 12.89
C MET A 288 -12.06 7.02 12.15
N ASN A 289 -11.83 5.78 12.59
CA ASN A 289 -10.72 4.94 12.16
C ASN A 289 -11.06 4.23 10.85
N ILE A 290 -10.47 4.67 9.74
CA ILE A 290 -10.65 4.10 8.40
C ILE A 290 -9.65 2.95 8.20
N GLY A 291 -10.12 1.71 8.09
CA GLY A 291 -9.30 0.52 7.85
C GLY A 291 -8.27 0.25 8.96
N GLY A 292 -8.54 0.62 10.21
CA GLY A 292 -7.57 0.53 11.31
C GLY A 292 -7.20 -0.92 11.68
N PRO A 293 -5.96 -1.39 11.50
CA PRO A 293 -5.58 -2.79 11.74
C PRO A 293 -5.25 -3.02 13.22
N PHE A 294 -6.25 -2.85 14.10
CA PHE A 294 -6.06 -2.84 15.55
C PHE A 294 -5.35 -4.10 16.05
N LEU A 295 -5.77 -5.27 15.56
CA LEU A 295 -5.16 -6.56 15.90
C LEU A 295 -3.97 -6.94 15.00
N GLY A 296 -3.57 -6.11 14.03
CA GLY A 296 -2.54 -6.41 13.03
C GLY A 296 -3.06 -7.10 11.76
N VAL A 297 -2.18 -7.42 10.82
CA VAL A 297 -2.50 -8.05 9.53
C VAL A 297 -1.49 -9.15 9.17
N PRO A 298 -1.92 -10.32 8.64
CA PRO A 298 -1.02 -11.37 8.18
C PRO A 298 -0.06 -10.91 7.06
N LYS A 299 -0.47 -9.95 6.20
CA LYS A 299 0.35 -9.36 5.13
C LYS A 299 1.62 -8.64 5.65
N ALA A 300 1.64 -8.20 6.92
CA ALA A 300 2.84 -7.67 7.56
C ALA A 300 3.85 -8.78 7.89
N VAL A 301 3.37 -9.99 8.21
CA VAL A 301 4.21 -11.16 8.50
C VAL A 301 4.91 -11.64 7.22
N SER A 302 4.17 -11.83 6.12
CA SER A 302 4.78 -12.28 4.85
C SER A 302 5.79 -11.26 4.31
N GLY A 303 5.49 -9.96 4.43
CA GLY A 303 6.40 -8.86 4.04
C GLY A 303 7.72 -8.87 4.80
N LEU A 304 7.73 -9.11 6.11
CA LEU A 304 8.98 -9.19 6.90
C LEU A 304 9.68 -10.55 6.77
N PHE A 305 8.92 -11.61 6.53
CA PHE A 305 9.44 -12.97 6.42
C PHE A 305 10.11 -13.23 5.07
N SER A 306 9.46 -12.87 3.95
CA SER A 306 9.96 -13.16 2.60
C SER A 306 9.95 -11.99 1.61
N ALA A 307 9.52 -10.79 2.02
CA ALA A 307 9.27 -9.65 1.12
C ALA A 307 8.29 -9.96 -0.04
N GLU A 308 7.49 -11.02 0.09
CA GLU A 308 6.37 -11.33 -0.81
C GLU A 308 5.04 -11.02 -0.11
N ALA A 309 4.08 -10.57 -0.91
CA ALA A 309 2.64 -10.67 -0.64
C ALA A 309 1.98 -11.31 -1.87
N ARG A 310 0.67 -11.55 -1.82
CA ARG A 310 -0.09 -12.18 -2.91
C ARG A 310 0.26 -11.61 -4.30
N ASP A 311 0.31 -10.30 -4.42
CA ASP A 311 0.50 -9.58 -5.69
C ASP A 311 1.89 -9.83 -6.30
N ILE A 312 2.93 -9.84 -5.47
CA ILE A 312 4.32 -10.11 -5.84
C ILE A 312 4.50 -11.59 -6.24
N ALA A 313 3.90 -12.50 -5.46
CA ALA A 313 3.93 -13.93 -5.74
C ALA A 313 3.22 -14.25 -7.07
N VAL A 314 2.04 -13.67 -7.31
CA VAL A 314 1.30 -13.81 -8.58
C VAL A 314 2.10 -13.27 -9.76
N ALA A 315 2.66 -12.07 -9.67
CA ALA A 315 3.50 -11.49 -10.74
C ALA A 315 4.68 -12.40 -11.10
N ARG A 316 5.41 -12.91 -10.09
CA ARG A 316 6.51 -13.87 -10.26
C ARG A 316 6.05 -15.17 -10.92
N SER A 317 4.84 -15.65 -10.64
CA SER A 317 4.32 -16.90 -11.22
C SER A 317 3.90 -16.78 -12.69
N ILE A 318 3.43 -15.60 -13.12
CA ILE A 318 2.91 -15.37 -14.47
C ILE A 318 4.04 -15.00 -15.45
N ALA A 319 5.03 -14.21 -15.01
CA ALA A 319 6.06 -13.69 -15.90
C ALA A 319 7.48 -13.69 -15.27
N PRO A 320 8.10 -14.86 -15.03
CA PRO A 320 9.43 -14.95 -14.42
C PRO A 320 10.47 -14.06 -15.12
N SER A 321 10.52 -14.12 -16.45
CA SER A 321 11.49 -13.38 -17.27
C SER A 321 11.21 -11.88 -17.42
N VAL A 322 10.09 -11.35 -16.89
CA VAL A 322 9.80 -9.90 -16.86
C VAL A 322 10.37 -9.24 -15.60
N LEU A 323 10.56 -10.00 -14.52
CA LEU A 323 11.36 -9.54 -13.37
C LEU A 323 12.86 -9.43 -13.74
N ASP A 324 13.31 -10.20 -14.73
CA ASP A 324 14.72 -10.32 -15.12
C ASP A 324 15.14 -9.47 -16.35
N ASN A 325 14.27 -8.66 -16.98
CA ASN A 325 14.64 -7.85 -18.16
C ASN A 325 13.96 -6.47 -18.27
N ASP A 326 14.74 -5.41 -17.99
CA ASP A 326 14.95 -4.18 -18.78
C ASP A 326 13.81 -3.28 -19.33
N LEU A 327 12.52 -3.62 -19.21
CA LEU A 327 11.43 -2.70 -19.64
C LEU A 327 10.32 -2.45 -18.59
N PHE A 328 10.21 -3.33 -17.60
CA PHE A 328 9.71 -3.00 -16.25
C PHE A 328 10.87 -3.09 -15.22
N GLY A 329 12.10 -2.93 -15.70
CA GLY A 329 13.34 -3.41 -15.09
C GLY A 329 13.90 -2.57 -13.94
N ASP A 330 13.21 -2.57 -12.80
CA ASP A 330 13.79 -2.22 -11.49
C ASP A 330 13.52 -3.31 -10.41
N PHE A 331 12.65 -4.29 -10.68
CA PHE A 331 12.13 -5.27 -9.70
C PHE A 331 12.65 -6.71 -9.90
N GLY A 332 13.97 -6.89 -10.00
CA GLY A 332 14.58 -8.23 -10.04
C GLY A 332 14.58 -8.97 -8.69
N LEU A 333 14.91 -10.26 -8.70
CA LEU A 333 15.01 -11.08 -7.47
C LEU A 333 16.07 -10.53 -6.47
N GLN A 334 17.13 -9.88 -6.97
CA GLN A 334 18.11 -9.16 -6.15
C GLN A 334 17.53 -7.87 -5.53
N THR A 335 16.55 -7.23 -6.17
CA THR A 335 15.82 -6.08 -5.61
C THR A 335 15.00 -6.52 -4.39
N LEU A 336 14.41 -7.72 -4.38
CA LEU A 336 13.67 -8.23 -3.21
C LEU A 336 14.54 -8.35 -1.96
N GLN A 337 15.83 -8.66 -2.08
CA GLN A 337 16.75 -8.71 -0.93
C GLN A 337 17.07 -7.31 -0.39
N HIS A 338 17.29 -6.34 -1.29
CA HIS A 338 17.45 -4.93 -0.94
C HIS A 338 16.19 -4.38 -0.25
N VAL A 339 15.01 -4.68 -0.79
CA VAL A 339 13.71 -4.29 -0.24
C VAL A 339 13.47 -4.96 1.10
N MET A 340 13.74 -6.27 1.27
CA MET A 340 13.61 -6.96 2.56
C MET A 340 14.54 -6.35 3.62
N LYS A 341 15.79 -6.03 3.26
CA LYS A 341 16.75 -5.37 4.15
C LYS A 341 16.24 -4.00 4.58
N MET A 342 15.70 -3.20 3.67
CA MET A 342 15.11 -1.89 3.95
C MET A 342 13.84 -1.99 4.82
N THR A 343 12.87 -2.84 4.47
CA THR A 343 11.61 -2.97 5.22
C THR A 343 11.83 -3.54 6.63
N ARG A 344 12.84 -4.40 6.82
CA ARG A 344 13.34 -4.83 8.14
C ARG A 344 14.05 -3.74 8.96
N THR A 345 14.20 -2.52 8.43
CA THR A 345 14.59 -1.33 9.21
C THR A 345 13.39 -0.45 9.59
N TRP A 346 12.23 -0.61 8.95
CA TRP A 346 11.02 0.17 9.22
C TRP A 346 10.28 -0.36 10.45
N ASP A 347 10.81 -0.03 11.64
CA ASP A 347 10.30 -0.48 12.95
C ASP A 347 8.79 -0.27 13.17
N SER A 348 8.21 0.77 12.57
CA SER A 348 6.76 1.01 12.51
C SER A 348 5.93 -0.17 12.02
N THR A 349 6.42 -0.95 11.05
CA THR A 349 5.71 -2.08 10.43
C THR A 349 5.36 -3.15 11.44
N MET A 350 6.20 -3.32 12.46
CA MET A 350 5.97 -4.26 13.55
C MET A 350 4.75 -3.88 14.40
N SER A 351 4.28 -2.63 14.40
CA SER A 351 2.98 -2.28 15.02
C SER A 351 1.78 -3.03 14.40
N MET A 352 1.91 -3.48 13.14
CA MET A 352 0.86 -4.15 12.38
C MET A 352 0.97 -5.68 12.38
N ILE A 353 1.85 -6.29 13.17
CA ILE A 353 1.91 -7.75 13.32
C ILE A 353 0.71 -8.26 14.17
N PRO A 354 0.16 -9.46 13.89
CA PRO A 354 -0.91 -10.08 14.65
C PRO A 354 -0.72 -10.02 16.18
N LYS A 355 -1.72 -9.47 16.88
CA LYS A 355 -1.77 -9.30 18.34
C LYS A 355 -2.79 -10.24 18.98
N GLY A 356 -2.53 -10.62 20.23
CA GLY A 356 -3.34 -11.51 21.04
C GLY A 356 -3.17 -13.00 20.74
N GLY A 357 -2.26 -13.35 19.82
CA GLY A 357 -1.93 -14.73 19.48
C GLY A 357 -3.14 -15.59 19.09
N ASP A 358 -3.05 -16.88 19.39
CA ASP A 358 -4.03 -17.91 19.01
C ASP A 358 -5.42 -17.63 19.59
N THR A 359 -5.52 -17.00 20.77
CA THR A 359 -6.79 -16.58 21.41
C THR A 359 -7.63 -15.68 20.51
N ILE A 360 -6.96 -14.85 19.69
CA ILE A 360 -7.59 -13.91 18.77
C ILE A 360 -7.64 -14.47 17.35
N TRP A 361 -6.54 -15.05 16.86
CA TRP A 361 -6.38 -15.38 15.42
C TRP A 361 -6.70 -16.83 15.07
N GLY A 362 -7.01 -17.67 16.05
CA GLY A 362 -7.18 -19.12 15.87
C GLY A 362 -5.87 -19.89 16.09
N GLY A 363 -6.01 -21.17 16.44
CA GLY A 363 -4.90 -22.11 16.62
C GLY A 363 -4.66 -23.00 15.41
N LEU A 364 -4.17 -24.22 15.64
CA LEU A 364 -3.96 -25.19 14.55
C LEU A 364 -5.27 -25.67 13.90
N ASP A 365 -6.35 -25.82 14.66
CA ASP A 365 -7.58 -26.50 14.19
C ASP A 365 -8.86 -25.71 14.55
N TRP A 366 -8.77 -24.39 14.69
CA TRP A 366 -9.93 -23.51 14.84
C TRP A 366 -9.64 -22.07 14.37
N SER A 367 -10.65 -21.33 13.95
CA SER A 367 -10.56 -19.86 13.83
C SER A 367 -11.90 -19.12 14.05
N PRO A 368 -11.88 -17.81 14.38
CA PRO A 368 -13.09 -17.00 14.50
C PRO A 368 -13.94 -17.01 13.21
N GLU A 369 -13.29 -16.89 12.06
CA GLU A 369 -13.94 -16.84 10.74
C GLU A 369 -14.36 -18.22 10.20
N GLU A 370 -14.03 -19.31 10.90
CA GLU A 370 -14.29 -20.68 10.43
C GLU A 370 -15.76 -20.95 10.11
N GLY A 371 -16.03 -21.62 8.98
CA GLY A 371 -17.37 -21.90 8.48
C GLY A 371 -18.05 -20.71 7.79
N TYR A 372 -17.42 -19.53 7.75
CA TYR A 372 -17.89 -18.43 6.91
C TYR A 372 -17.50 -18.64 5.44
N VAL A 373 -18.45 -18.41 4.53
CA VAL A 373 -18.23 -18.44 3.08
C VAL A 373 -18.48 -17.03 2.51
N PRO A 374 -17.49 -16.40 1.85
CA PRO A 374 -17.65 -15.09 1.22
C PRO A 374 -18.76 -15.10 0.16
N SER A 375 -19.87 -14.45 0.47
CA SER A 375 -21.06 -14.41 -0.39
C SER A 375 -21.02 -13.18 -1.29
N LYS A 376 -20.80 -13.35 -2.60
CA LYS A 376 -20.93 -12.28 -3.61
C LYS A 376 -22.38 -11.76 -3.65
N ARG A 377 -22.67 -10.68 -2.92
CA ARG A 377 -24.01 -10.06 -2.85
C ARG A 377 -24.36 -9.33 -4.16
N LYS A 378 -25.01 -10.03 -5.09
CA LYS A 378 -25.64 -9.38 -6.26
C LYS A 378 -26.68 -8.35 -5.78
N GLN A 379 -26.63 -7.14 -6.33
CA GLN A 379 -27.56 -6.06 -5.99
C GLN A 379 -29.02 -6.46 -6.28
N ARG A 380 -29.90 -6.18 -5.32
CA ARG A 380 -31.31 -6.60 -5.34
C ARG A 380 -32.19 -5.62 -6.11
N ASN A 381 -32.09 -5.62 -7.45
CA ASN A 381 -33.10 -4.98 -8.29
C ASN A 381 -34.48 -5.61 -8.05
N GLN A 382 -35.48 -4.79 -7.77
CA GLN A 382 -36.86 -5.27 -7.57
C GLN A 382 -37.47 -5.66 -8.92
N GLY A 383 -37.55 -6.96 -9.24
CA GLY A 383 -38.12 -7.35 -10.53
C GLY A 383 -38.09 -8.81 -10.98
N SER A 384 -37.85 -9.80 -10.12
CA SER A 384 -38.21 -11.21 -10.40
C SER A 384 -37.98 -12.12 -9.19
N GLN A 385 -38.76 -13.19 -9.09
CA GLN A 385 -38.32 -14.41 -8.40
C GLN A 385 -37.63 -15.30 -9.43
N ASN A 386 -36.42 -15.76 -9.12
CA ASN A 386 -35.86 -17.05 -9.49
C ASN A 386 -34.56 -17.29 -8.71
N GLU A 387 -34.00 -18.48 -8.83
CA GLU A 387 -33.12 -19.09 -7.83
C GLU A 387 -31.78 -18.36 -7.62
N THR A 388 -31.31 -18.36 -6.37
CA THR A 388 -30.07 -17.69 -5.98
C THR A 388 -28.87 -18.60 -6.27
N GLU A 389 -28.46 -18.67 -7.54
CA GLU A 389 -27.18 -19.31 -7.89
C GLU A 389 -26.03 -18.60 -7.15
N THR A 390 -25.49 -19.32 -6.18
CA THR A 390 -24.54 -18.82 -5.19
C THR A 390 -23.18 -19.42 -5.50
N MET A 391 -22.28 -18.63 -6.11
CA MET A 391 -20.87 -18.99 -6.20
C MET A 391 -20.28 -18.95 -4.79
N ALA A 392 -19.94 -20.12 -4.27
CA ALA A 392 -19.62 -20.36 -2.88
C ALA A 392 -18.28 -21.09 -2.79
N CYS A 393 -17.37 -20.61 -1.92
CA CYS A 393 -16.22 -21.42 -1.54
C CYS A 393 -16.72 -22.66 -0.78
N GLU A 394 -16.68 -23.83 -1.42
CA GLU A 394 -16.95 -25.13 -0.77
C GLU A 394 -15.82 -25.49 0.20
N ALA A 395 -15.83 -24.84 1.36
CA ALA A 395 -14.86 -25.03 2.41
C ALA A 395 -15.07 -26.38 3.13
N LYS A 396 -14.28 -27.39 2.75
CA LYS A 396 -13.68 -28.28 3.77
C LYS A 396 -13.05 -27.39 4.84
N ALA A 397 -13.19 -27.72 6.13
CA ALA A 397 -12.78 -26.87 7.24
C ALA A 397 -11.38 -26.25 7.05
N VAL A 398 -11.33 -24.93 6.84
CA VAL A 398 -10.10 -24.20 6.54
C VAL A 398 -9.47 -23.71 7.84
N ASN A 399 -8.27 -24.21 8.13
CA ASN A 399 -7.52 -23.91 9.35
C ASN A 399 -6.84 -22.53 9.29
N TYR A 400 -7.62 -21.45 9.23
CA TYR A 400 -7.10 -20.08 9.05
C TYR A 400 -6.12 -19.62 10.15
N GLY A 401 -6.14 -20.20 11.35
CA GLY A 401 -5.18 -19.92 12.42
C GLY A 401 -3.74 -20.37 12.10
N ARG A 402 -3.54 -21.23 11.08
CA ARG A 402 -2.22 -21.63 10.54
C ARG A 402 -1.60 -20.53 9.66
N ILE A 403 -1.26 -19.38 10.25
CA ILE A 403 -0.79 -18.15 9.58
C ILE A 403 0.29 -18.41 8.51
N ILE A 404 1.28 -19.26 8.80
CA ILE A 404 2.23 -19.80 7.81
C ILE A 404 2.21 -21.33 7.89
N SER A 405 2.09 -22.00 6.75
CA SER A 405 2.19 -23.47 6.61
C SER A 405 3.21 -23.84 5.53
N PHE A 406 4.08 -24.82 5.79
CA PHE A 406 5.08 -25.30 4.83
C PHE A 406 4.62 -26.59 4.14
N GLY A 407 4.29 -26.50 2.85
CA GLY A 407 3.70 -27.60 2.06
C GLY A 407 2.17 -27.62 2.09
N LYS A 408 1.55 -28.06 0.98
CA LYS A 408 0.09 -28.14 0.84
C LYS A 408 -0.52 -29.32 1.62
N ASP A 409 0.22 -30.41 1.74
CA ASP A 409 -0.12 -31.57 2.58
C ASP A 409 -0.37 -31.16 4.05
N VAL A 410 0.48 -30.28 4.59
CA VAL A 410 0.38 -29.75 5.96
C VAL A 410 -0.86 -28.86 6.18
N VAL A 411 -1.40 -28.26 5.12
CA VAL A 411 -2.62 -27.44 5.19
C VAL A 411 -3.87 -28.31 5.38
N GLU A 412 -3.94 -29.43 4.65
CA GLU A 412 -5.08 -30.34 4.66
C GLU A 412 -5.01 -31.40 5.79
N ALA A 413 -3.82 -31.63 6.38
CA ALA A 413 -3.60 -32.58 7.48
C ALA A 413 -4.24 -32.17 8.82
N HIS A 414 -4.60 -33.16 9.63
CA HIS A 414 -5.05 -32.96 11.01
C HIS A 414 -3.85 -32.68 11.93
N SER A 415 -3.97 -31.81 12.94
CA SER A 415 -2.82 -31.37 13.75
C SER A 415 -2.02 -32.50 14.41
N SER A 416 -2.67 -33.61 14.79
CA SER A 416 -2.01 -34.80 15.34
C SER A 416 -1.01 -35.47 14.39
N GLU A 417 -1.10 -35.20 13.09
CA GLU A 417 -0.21 -35.73 12.05
C GLU A 417 0.96 -34.78 11.78
N ILE A 418 0.84 -33.51 12.15
CA ILE A 418 1.80 -32.44 11.89
C ILE A 418 2.94 -32.50 12.92
N LYS A 419 4.04 -33.16 12.55
CA LYS A 419 5.27 -33.22 13.36
C LYS A 419 6.03 -31.88 13.29
N ARG A 420 5.78 -31.01 14.26
CA ARG A 420 6.47 -29.73 14.45
C ARG A 420 7.82 -29.97 15.17
N ILE A 421 8.95 -29.77 14.49
CA ILE A 421 10.28 -29.89 15.12
C ILE A 421 10.70 -28.50 15.63
N ASP A 422 10.84 -28.34 16.95
CA ASP A 422 11.07 -27.03 17.57
C ASP A 422 12.47 -26.45 17.26
N PHE A 423 12.51 -25.44 16.41
CA PHE A 423 13.72 -24.71 16.01
C PHE A 423 14.39 -23.95 17.19
N ARG A 424 13.64 -23.56 18.23
CA ARG A 424 14.14 -22.85 19.41
C ARG A 424 15.07 -23.74 20.24
N VAL A 425 14.73 -25.02 20.39
CA VAL A 425 15.56 -26.01 21.12
C VAL A 425 16.92 -26.19 20.45
N MET A 426 16.97 -26.09 19.12
CA MET A 426 18.20 -26.25 18.34
C MET A 426 19.12 -25.01 18.37
N HIS A 427 18.64 -23.88 18.92
CA HIS A 427 19.41 -22.63 19.07
C HIS A 427 20.51 -22.70 20.13
N GLN A 428 20.45 -23.64 21.10
CA GLN A 428 21.44 -23.78 22.19
C GLN A 428 22.79 -24.40 21.76
N GLY A 429 23.26 -24.07 20.54
CA GLY A 429 24.60 -24.39 20.03
C GLY A 429 24.66 -25.33 18.82
N ALA A 430 23.52 -25.88 18.36
CA ALA A 430 23.52 -26.93 17.34
C ALA A 430 23.38 -26.44 15.89
N ILE A 431 22.82 -25.25 15.66
CA ILE A 431 22.63 -24.70 14.31
C ILE A 431 23.45 -23.42 14.10
N LYS A 432 24.73 -23.64 13.78
CA LYS A 432 25.38 -22.91 12.68
C LYS A 432 25.81 -23.97 11.67
N GLY A 433 24.98 -24.18 10.66
CA GLY A 433 25.27 -25.15 9.61
C GLY A 433 26.46 -24.73 8.77
N ASN A 434 26.96 -25.61 7.89
CA ASN A 434 27.97 -25.22 6.91
C ASN A 434 27.40 -24.11 6.02
N ASN A 435 27.93 -22.89 6.18
CA ASN A 435 27.67 -21.81 5.24
C ASN A 435 28.31 -22.19 3.91
N VAL A 436 27.48 -22.44 2.89
CA VAL A 436 27.92 -22.53 1.49
C VAL A 436 28.18 -21.12 0.98
N ALA A 437 29.13 -20.44 1.63
CA ALA A 437 29.66 -19.15 1.21
C ALA A 437 30.57 -19.36 0.01
N ASN A 438 29.95 -19.75 -1.12
CA ASN A 438 30.59 -19.67 -2.41
C ASN A 438 30.80 -18.19 -2.74
N ASN A 439 31.92 -17.83 -3.35
CA ASN A 439 32.32 -16.42 -3.57
C ASN A 439 31.48 -15.69 -4.65
N THR A 440 30.27 -16.17 -4.91
CA THR A 440 29.34 -15.72 -5.96
C THR A 440 28.21 -14.83 -5.42
N CYS A 441 27.89 -14.89 -4.13
CA CYS A 441 26.84 -14.06 -3.52
C CYS A 441 27.42 -12.71 -3.06
N GLN A 442 27.80 -11.83 -3.99
CA GLN A 442 28.62 -10.64 -3.66
C GLN A 442 27.85 -9.39 -3.23
N ASP A 443 26.59 -9.19 -3.67
CA ASP A 443 25.94 -7.86 -3.58
C ASP A 443 25.10 -7.62 -2.31
N VAL A 444 24.42 -8.63 -1.74
CA VAL A 444 23.52 -8.44 -0.59
C VAL A 444 23.64 -9.53 0.48
N TRP A 445 24.21 -9.18 1.62
CA TRP A 445 24.13 -10.01 2.83
C TRP A 445 22.85 -9.72 3.63
N THR A 446 22.18 -10.78 4.10
CA THR A 446 20.95 -10.75 4.91
C THR A 446 21.04 -11.79 6.04
N GLU A 447 20.23 -11.70 7.08
CA GLU A 447 20.31 -12.64 8.22
C GLU A 447 20.11 -14.12 7.83
N TYR A 448 19.47 -14.39 6.69
CA TYR A 448 19.33 -15.74 6.14
C TYR A 448 20.66 -16.39 5.73
N HIS A 449 21.67 -15.59 5.39
CA HIS A 449 23.03 -16.07 5.11
C HIS A 449 23.78 -16.44 6.39
N ASP A 450 23.50 -15.74 7.51
CA ASP A 450 24.07 -16.04 8.84
C ASP A 450 23.43 -17.29 9.49
N MET A 451 22.18 -17.58 9.14
CA MET A 451 21.37 -18.70 9.66
C MET A 451 21.75 -20.06 9.04
N GLY A 452 22.20 -20.06 7.77
CA GLY A 452 22.67 -21.24 7.05
C GLY A 452 21.60 -22.30 6.76
N VAL A 453 21.97 -23.31 5.95
CA VAL A 453 21.05 -24.35 5.44
C VAL A 453 20.35 -25.13 6.57
N GLY A 454 21.04 -25.34 7.70
CA GLY A 454 20.46 -26.01 8.87
C GLY A 454 19.30 -25.23 9.51
N GLY A 455 19.41 -23.90 9.63
CA GLY A 455 18.36 -23.06 10.20
C GLY A 455 17.21 -22.84 9.23
N ILE A 456 17.52 -22.73 7.93
CA ILE A 456 16.53 -22.71 6.84
C ILE A 456 15.66 -23.98 6.90
N LYS A 457 16.30 -25.14 7.07
CA LYS A 457 15.57 -26.40 7.25
C LYS A 457 14.78 -26.43 8.55
N ALA A 458 15.34 -25.99 9.68
CA ALA A 458 14.64 -26.01 10.97
C ALA A 458 13.32 -25.20 10.96
N VAL A 459 13.30 -24.04 10.31
CA VAL A 459 12.08 -23.24 10.11
C VAL A 459 11.04 -24.00 9.27
N ALA A 460 11.44 -24.62 8.16
CA ALA A 460 10.53 -25.40 7.31
C ALA A 460 10.03 -26.70 7.98
N GLU A 461 10.81 -27.30 8.89
CA GLU A 461 10.44 -28.52 9.62
C GLU A 461 9.63 -28.23 10.91
N TYR A 462 9.40 -26.96 11.29
CA TYR A 462 8.37 -26.58 12.26
C TYR A 462 6.95 -26.73 11.69
N LYS A 463 6.84 -26.82 10.35
CA LYS A 463 5.64 -27.06 9.52
C LYS A 463 4.57 -25.97 9.56
N VAL A 464 4.14 -25.53 10.73
CA VAL A 464 3.06 -24.55 10.91
C VAL A 464 3.46 -23.52 11.95
N TYR A 465 3.12 -22.27 11.69
CA TYR A 465 3.22 -21.16 12.63
C TYR A 465 1.83 -20.56 12.84
N THR A 466 1.35 -20.54 14.08
CA THR A 466 0.16 -19.78 14.49
C THR A 466 0.53 -18.33 14.78
N ALA A 467 -0.45 -17.50 15.14
CA ALA A 467 -0.18 -16.11 15.53
C ALA A 467 0.73 -16.01 16.78
N GLY A 468 0.66 -16.97 17.70
CA GLY A 468 1.59 -17.05 18.85
C GLY A 468 3.04 -17.33 18.46
N ASP A 469 3.28 -18.15 17.41
CA ASP A 469 4.64 -18.51 16.99
C ASP A 469 5.38 -17.41 16.20
N ILE A 470 4.67 -16.39 15.68
CA ILE A 470 5.27 -15.40 14.77
C ILE A 470 6.41 -14.61 15.42
N LEU A 471 6.32 -14.31 16.72
CA LEU A 471 7.38 -13.58 17.40
C LEU A 471 8.66 -14.42 17.53
N ASP A 472 8.54 -15.71 17.84
CA ASP A 472 9.69 -16.61 17.94
C ASP A 472 10.34 -16.83 16.56
N LEU A 473 9.51 -16.94 15.50
CA LEU A 473 9.98 -16.95 14.13
C LEU A 473 10.80 -15.70 13.81
N LEU A 474 10.26 -14.50 14.07
CA LEU A 474 10.94 -13.23 13.79
C LEU A 474 12.21 -13.02 14.64
N HIS A 475 12.26 -13.50 15.89
CA HIS A 475 13.50 -13.50 16.68
C HIS A 475 14.59 -14.36 16.03
N PHE A 476 14.21 -15.49 15.42
CA PHE A 476 15.14 -16.39 14.73
C PHE A 476 15.59 -15.83 13.37
N VAL A 477 14.67 -15.28 12.57
CA VAL A 477 14.96 -14.88 11.17
C VAL A 477 15.32 -13.41 10.96
N ALA A 478 15.02 -12.54 11.92
CA ALA A 478 15.25 -11.10 11.87
C ALA A 478 15.70 -10.53 13.24
N PRO A 479 16.73 -11.12 13.89
CA PRO A 479 17.12 -10.75 15.26
C PRO A 479 17.47 -9.26 15.45
N LYS A 480 17.99 -8.58 14.41
CA LYS A 480 18.33 -7.15 14.47
C LYS A 480 17.09 -6.25 14.51
N LEU A 481 16.07 -6.57 13.70
CA LEU A 481 14.75 -5.94 13.79
C LEU A 481 14.14 -6.17 15.19
N MET A 482 14.14 -7.43 15.66
CA MET A 482 13.55 -7.79 16.95
C MET A 482 14.25 -7.12 18.14
N ALA A 483 15.57 -6.91 18.08
CA ALA A 483 16.32 -6.20 19.12
C ALA A 483 15.83 -4.75 19.31
N ARG A 484 15.50 -4.02 18.23
CA ARG A 484 14.95 -2.66 18.31
C ARG A 484 13.48 -2.65 18.73
N VAL A 485 12.63 -3.34 17.98
CA VAL A 485 11.16 -3.23 18.12
C VAL A 485 10.63 -3.81 19.43
N SER A 486 11.38 -4.72 20.07
CA SER A 486 11.04 -5.25 21.39
C SER A 486 11.08 -4.22 22.52
N ALA A 487 11.69 -3.04 22.30
CA ALA A 487 11.57 -1.90 23.20
C ALA A 487 10.28 -1.08 22.98
N HIS A 488 9.72 -1.12 21.76
CA HIS A 488 8.71 -0.16 21.28
C HIS A 488 7.30 -0.74 21.07
N PHE A 489 7.15 -2.04 20.85
CA PHE A 489 5.87 -2.66 20.50
C PHE A 489 5.58 -3.94 21.28
N SER A 490 4.29 -4.30 21.35
CA SER A 490 3.78 -5.43 22.12
C SER A 490 2.57 -6.06 21.41
N TYR A 491 2.31 -7.33 21.75
CA TYR A 491 1.44 -8.24 20.99
C TYR A 491 0.62 -9.16 21.90
N GLY A 492 0.74 -9.02 23.21
CA GLY A 492 0.12 -9.92 24.17
C GLY A 492 -1.35 -9.57 24.41
N ILE A 493 -1.86 -10.19 25.46
CA ILE A 493 -3.11 -9.81 26.13
C ILE A 493 -2.72 -9.55 27.58
N ALA A 494 -3.14 -8.43 28.15
CA ALA A 494 -2.82 -8.14 29.55
C ALA A 494 -3.59 -9.06 30.51
N ASP A 495 -2.92 -9.67 31.49
CA ASP A 495 -3.63 -10.35 32.59
C ASP A 495 -4.41 -9.32 33.41
N ASP A 496 -3.70 -8.32 33.95
CA ASP A 496 -4.27 -7.18 34.66
C ASP A 496 -3.77 -5.85 34.06
N LEU A 497 -4.68 -5.07 33.47
CA LEU A 497 -4.41 -3.73 32.93
C LEU A 497 -4.18 -2.66 34.01
N ALA A 498 -4.19 -2.99 35.31
CA ALA A 498 -3.72 -2.11 36.39
C ALA A 498 -2.21 -2.29 36.71
N ASP A 499 -1.56 -3.34 36.18
CA ASP A 499 -0.11 -3.56 36.33
C ASP A 499 0.69 -2.31 35.87
N PRO A 500 1.59 -1.76 36.72
CA PRO A 500 2.42 -0.62 36.36
C PRO A 500 3.20 -0.74 35.05
N LYS A 501 3.50 -1.93 34.55
CA LYS A 501 4.22 -2.12 33.26
C LYS A 501 3.46 -1.50 32.08
N TYR A 502 2.13 -1.50 32.10
CA TYR A 502 1.28 -0.91 31.05
C TYR A 502 1.33 0.63 31.00
N LYS A 503 2.03 1.27 31.95
CA LYS A 503 2.39 2.69 31.89
C LYS A 503 3.60 2.96 30.98
N HIS A 504 4.26 1.94 30.42
CA HIS A 504 5.34 2.11 29.46
C HIS A 504 4.82 2.20 28.01
N TYR A 505 5.43 3.08 27.20
CA TYR A 505 4.96 3.37 25.83
C TYR A 505 4.89 2.15 24.90
N LYS A 506 5.65 1.09 25.19
CA LYS A 506 5.63 -0.22 24.50
C LYS A 506 4.23 -0.82 24.34
N TYR A 507 3.31 -0.51 25.26
CA TYR A 507 1.98 -1.11 25.32
C TYR A 507 0.87 -0.24 24.73
N TRP A 508 1.13 1.04 24.48
CA TRP A 508 0.08 2.01 24.14
C TRP A 508 -0.50 1.86 22.73
N SER A 509 0.20 1.16 21.83
CA SER A 509 -0.29 0.79 20.50
C SER A 509 -0.97 -0.60 20.43
N ASN A 510 -0.93 -1.39 21.50
CA ASN A 510 -1.64 -2.67 21.57
C ASN A 510 -3.02 -2.49 22.25
N PRO A 511 -4.14 -2.59 21.52
CA PRO A 511 -5.49 -2.46 22.08
C PRO A 511 -5.86 -3.55 23.11
N LEU A 512 -5.07 -4.63 23.21
CA LEU A 512 -5.22 -5.73 24.18
C LEU A 512 -4.30 -5.58 25.42
N GLU A 513 -3.45 -4.55 25.45
CA GLU A 513 -2.55 -4.23 26.58
C GLU A 513 -2.65 -2.76 27.01
N THR A 514 -3.67 -2.04 26.51
CA THR A 514 -3.99 -0.67 26.92
C THR A 514 -5.48 -0.49 27.21
N LYS A 515 -5.82 0.60 27.90
CA LYS A 515 -7.20 1.05 28.13
C LYS A 515 -7.55 2.16 27.13
N LEU A 516 -8.82 2.46 26.94
CA LEU A 516 -9.28 3.70 26.32
C LEU A 516 -9.09 4.90 27.29
N PRO A 517 -9.19 6.15 26.79
CA PRO A 517 -9.07 7.34 27.64
C PRO A 517 -10.26 7.57 28.58
N ASN A 518 -10.14 8.51 29.54
CA ASN A 518 -11.26 8.88 30.41
C ASN A 518 -12.26 9.84 29.72
N ALA A 519 -12.91 9.40 28.64
CA ALA A 519 -13.68 10.29 27.75
C ALA A 519 -15.08 9.74 27.39
N PRO A 520 -16.05 9.71 28.32
CA PRO A 520 -17.38 9.10 28.09
C PRO A 520 -18.20 9.80 26.99
N ASP A 521 -18.04 11.11 26.80
CA ASP A 521 -18.71 11.87 25.72
C ASP A 521 -18.15 11.54 24.32
N MET A 522 -16.97 10.94 24.25
CA MET A 522 -16.27 10.66 22.99
C MET A 522 -16.91 9.48 22.27
N GLU A 523 -16.73 9.43 20.96
CA GLU A 523 -17.21 8.35 20.10
C GLU A 523 -16.04 7.74 19.32
N ILE A 524 -16.03 6.41 19.18
CA ILE A 524 -15.01 5.70 18.39
C ILE A 524 -15.72 4.90 17.31
N PHE A 525 -15.31 5.08 16.06
CA PHE A 525 -15.83 4.35 14.91
C PHE A 525 -14.71 3.45 14.35
N SER A 526 -15.03 2.18 14.09
CA SER A 526 -14.29 1.35 13.13
C SER A 526 -15.02 1.43 11.79
N MET A 527 -14.37 2.01 10.79
CA MET A 527 -14.93 2.26 9.46
C MET A 527 -14.09 1.49 8.43
N TYR A 528 -14.65 0.49 7.74
CA TYR A 528 -13.84 -0.36 6.86
C TYR A 528 -14.66 -1.02 5.74
N GLY A 529 -13.96 -1.47 4.70
CA GLY A 529 -14.58 -2.14 3.57
C GLY A 529 -14.79 -3.63 3.82
N VAL A 530 -15.77 -4.20 3.12
CA VAL A 530 -16.12 -5.62 3.18
C VAL A 530 -16.49 -6.15 1.79
N GLY A 531 -16.58 -7.47 1.62
CA GLY A 531 -16.83 -8.11 0.32
C GLY A 531 -15.57 -8.32 -0.52
N ILE A 532 -14.37 -8.05 0.02
CA ILE A 532 -13.10 -8.18 -0.70
C ILE A 532 -12.25 -9.31 -0.11
N PRO A 533 -11.82 -10.31 -0.92
CA PRO A 533 -10.94 -11.39 -0.48
C PRO A 533 -9.58 -10.86 0.03
N THR A 534 -9.38 -10.91 1.33
CA THR A 534 -8.28 -10.27 2.07
C THR A 534 -7.35 -11.31 2.70
N GLU A 535 -6.03 -11.09 2.62
CA GLU A 535 -5.01 -12.10 2.95
C GLU A 535 -5.02 -12.53 4.44
N ARG A 536 -5.12 -13.84 4.69
CA ARG A 536 -5.32 -14.41 6.05
C ARG A 536 -4.23 -15.37 6.51
N SER A 537 -3.72 -16.20 5.61
CA SER A 537 -2.66 -17.17 5.88
C SER A 537 -2.00 -17.66 4.58
N TYR A 538 -0.81 -18.23 4.70
CA TYR A 538 0.11 -18.46 3.59
C TYR A 538 0.65 -19.88 3.54
N VAL A 539 0.66 -20.47 2.35
CA VAL A 539 1.37 -21.72 2.04
C VAL A 539 2.74 -21.36 1.48
N TYR A 540 3.79 -21.83 2.14
CA TYR A 540 5.18 -21.57 1.81
C TYR A 540 5.90 -22.84 1.33
N ARG A 541 6.90 -22.62 0.47
CA ARG A 541 7.88 -23.61 0.02
C ARG A 541 9.30 -23.09 0.24
N LEU A 542 10.26 -24.01 0.28
CA LEU A 542 11.69 -23.67 0.19
C LEU A 542 12.08 -23.39 -1.26
N THR A 543 12.98 -22.44 -1.48
CA THR A 543 13.72 -22.27 -2.74
C THR A 543 14.96 -23.17 -2.76
N PRO A 544 15.49 -23.54 -3.94
CA PRO A 544 16.72 -24.33 -4.04
C PRO A 544 17.93 -23.58 -3.47
N SER A 545 18.76 -24.27 -2.68
CA SER A 545 19.94 -23.66 -2.03
C SER A 545 21.14 -23.43 -2.98
N SER A 546 20.91 -23.48 -4.29
CA SER A 546 21.88 -23.06 -5.32
C SER A 546 21.90 -21.55 -5.52
N ASP A 547 20.82 -20.88 -5.13
CA ASP A 547 20.53 -19.51 -5.54
C ASP A 547 20.68 -18.57 -4.33
N CYS A 548 21.37 -17.44 -4.50
CA CYS A 548 21.70 -16.50 -3.40
C CYS A 548 20.50 -15.67 -2.91
N TYR A 549 19.28 -16.20 -2.90
CA TYR A 549 18.03 -15.45 -2.68
C TYR A 549 17.43 -15.67 -1.28
N ILE A 550 16.23 -15.12 -1.05
CA ILE A 550 15.41 -15.38 0.13
C ILE A 550 14.99 -16.87 0.12
N PRO A 551 15.21 -17.64 1.20
CA PRO A 551 15.03 -19.10 1.21
C PRO A 551 13.58 -19.56 1.33
N PHE A 552 12.66 -18.64 1.65
CA PHE A 552 11.23 -18.91 1.87
C PHE A 552 10.40 -18.14 0.86
N GLN A 553 9.48 -18.83 0.19
CA GLN A 553 8.66 -18.28 -0.88
C GLN A 553 7.22 -18.80 -0.81
N ILE A 554 6.24 -17.94 -1.12
CA ILE A 554 4.83 -18.32 -1.23
C ILE A 554 4.68 -19.33 -2.37
N ASP A 555 4.07 -20.48 -2.07
CA ASP A 555 3.87 -21.55 -3.02
C ASP A 555 2.68 -21.27 -3.94
N THR A 556 2.96 -20.57 -5.03
CA THR A 556 1.98 -20.23 -6.08
C THR A 556 1.36 -21.44 -6.78
N SER A 557 1.91 -22.65 -6.60
CA SER A 557 1.29 -23.89 -7.09
C SER A 557 0.21 -24.41 -6.14
N ALA A 558 0.24 -24.03 -4.86
CA ALA A 558 -0.76 -24.41 -3.86
C ALA A 558 -2.08 -23.66 -4.10
N ASN A 559 -2.95 -24.30 -4.88
CA ASN A 559 -4.34 -23.92 -5.10
C ASN A 559 -5.24 -25.05 -4.56
N GLY A 560 -6.43 -24.71 -4.05
CA GLY A 560 -7.50 -25.71 -3.93
C GLY A 560 -7.95 -26.16 -5.32
N GLY A 561 -8.50 -27.37 -5.41
CA GLY A 561 -8.73 -28.05 -6.70
C GLY A 561 -9.93 -27.56 -7.53
N ASP A 562 -10.45 -26.36 -7.26
CA ASP A 562 -11.67 -25.82 -7.84
C ASP A 562 -11.62 -24.28 -7.92
N GLU A 563 -12.37 -23.68 -8.86
CA GLU A 563 -12.32 -22.24 -9.13
C GLU A 563 -12.80 -21.38 -7.96
N ASP A 564 -13.74 -21.85 -7.12
CA ASP A 564 -14.23 -21.11 -5.95
C ASP A 564 -13.43 -21.38 -4.65
N SER A 565 -12.34 -22.15 -4.72
CA SER A 565 -11.42 -22.40 -3.60
C SER A 565 -10.99 -21.14 -2.83
N CYS A 566 -11.09 -21.16 -1.50
CA CYS A 566 -10.55 -20.11 -0.62
C CYS A 566 -9.00 -20.03 -0.59
N LEU A 567 -8.29 -21.05 -1.11
CA LEU A 567 -6.85 -21.05 -1.34
C LEU A 567 -6.55 -20.78 -2.81
N LYS A 568 -5.89 -19.65 -3.11
CA LYS A 568 -5.46 -19.28 -4.48
C LYS A 568 -4.03 -18.73 -4.47
N GLY A 569 -3.16 -19.29 -5.31
CA GLY A 569 -1.77 -18.86 -5.46
C GLY A 569 -0.93 -18.94 -4.18
N GLY A 570 -1.17 -19.93 -3.32
CA GLY A 570 -0.50 -20.07 -2.03
C GLY A 570 -1.03 -19.15 -0.93
N VAL A 571 -2.11 -18.41 -1.16
CA VAL A 571 -2.70 -17.48 -0.18
C VAL A 571 -4.15 -17.88 0.12
N PHE A 572 -4.48 -17.97 1.41
CA PHE A 572 -5.85 -18.05 1.91
C PHE A 572 -6.41 -16.67 2.15
N THR A 573 -7.69 -16.48 1.82
CA THR A 573 -8.40 -15.21 2.04
C THR A 573 -9.67 -15.35 2.90
N VAL A 574 -10.03 -14.25 3.57
CA VAL A 574 -11.27 -14.03 4.33
C VAL A 574 -11.87 -12.66 3.98
N GLU A 575 -12.96 -12.26 4.63
CA GLU A 575 -13.51 -10.89 4.51
C GLU A 575 -12.55 -9.82 5.02
N GLY A 576 -12.51 -8.70 4.29
CA GLY A 576 -11.74 -7.50 4.64
C GLY A 576 -11.84 -6.45 3.56
N ASP A 577 -10.91 -5.49 3.63
CA ASP A 577 -10.82 -4.35 2.72
C ASP A 577 -9.70 -4.50 1.66
N GLU A 578 -9.30 -5.73 1.31
CA GLU A 578 -8.09 -6.12 0.55
C GLU A 578 -6.82 -6.26 1.42
N THR A 579 -6.67 -5.42 2.45
CA THR A 579 -5.44 -5.35 3.27
C THR A 579 -5.64 -5.81 4.71
N VAL A 580 -6.77 -5.45 5.32
CA VAL A 580 -7.08 -5.66 6.74
C VAL A 580 -8.28 -6.60 6.86
N PRO A 581 -8.10 -7.81 7.43
CA PRO A 581 -9.22 -8.69 7.72
C PRO A 581 -10.23 -8.03 8.66
N VAL A 582 -11.53 -8.26 8.44
CA VAL A 582 -12.62 -7.68 9.26
C VAL A 582 -12.46 -8.01 10.75
N LEU A 583 -11.92 -9.19 11.08
CA LEU A 583 -11.53 -9.54 12.45
C LEU A 583 -10.66 -8.43 13.08
N SER A 584 -9.64 -7.94 12.36
CA SER A 584 -8.69 -6.94 12.87
C SER A 584 -9.25 -5.52 12.93
N ALA A 585 -10.07 -5.13 11.96
CA ALA A 585 -10.68 -3.80 11.92
C ALA A 585 -11.89 -3.66 12.87
N GLY A 586 -12.68 -4.73 13.00
CA GLY A 586 -13.97 -4.73 13.69
C GLY A 586 -13.94 -5.18 15.16
N TYR A 587 -13.13 -6.18 15.53
CA TYR A 587 -13.28 -6.89 16.82
C TYR A 587 -13.25 -5.97 18.06
N MET A 588 -12.39 -4.94 18.06
CA MET A 588 -12.31 -4.03 19.19
C MET A 588 -13.61 -3.22 19.35
N CYS A 589 -14.20 -2.69 18.28
CA CYS A 589 -15.50 -2.00 18.38
C CYS A 589 -16.69 -2.96 18.55
N ALA A 590 -16.57 -4.22 18.09
CA ALA A 590 -17.59 -5.26 18.21
C ALA A 590 -17.74 -5.80 19.63
N LYS A 591 -16.61 -6.05 20.31
CA LYS A 591 -16.56 -6.73 21.61
C LYS A 591 -15.55 -6.15 22.59
N GLY A 592 -14.29 -5.98 22.19
CA GLY A 592 -13.21 -5.60 23.13
C GLY A 592 -13.43 -4.28 23.88
N TRP A 593 -13.98 -3.27 23.19
CA TRP A 593 -14.35 -1.95 23.72
C TRP A 593 -15.87 -1.74 23.77
N ARG A 594 -16.70 -2.75 23.46
CA ARG A 594 -18.15 -2.56 23.30
C ARG A 594 -18.82 -2.36 24.66
N GLY A 595 -19.30 -1.15 24.92
CA GLY A 595 -19.81 -0.76 26.23
C GLY A 595 -18.68 -0.64 27.26
N LYS A 596 -18.97 -0.96 28.53
CA LYS A 596 -17.99 -0.83 29.62
C LYS A 596 -17.24 -2.15 29.86
N THR A 597 -15.97 -2.19 29.46
CA THR A 597 -15.05 -3.33 29.65
C THR A 597 -13.78 -2.87 30.39
N ARG A 598 -12.92 -3.80 30.77
CA ARG A 598 -11.58 -3.52 31.31
C ARG A 598 -10.70 -2.73 30.33
N PHE A 599 -10.94 -2.89 29.03
CA PHE A 599 -10.31 -2.11 27.96
C PHE A 599 -11.02 -0.76 27.72
N ASN A 600 -12.34 -0.67 27.94
CA ASN A 600 -13.14 0.56 27.86
C ASN A 600 -13.76 0.93 29.24
N PRO A 601 -12.94 1.37 30.22
CA PRO A 601 -13.41 1.56 31.60
C PRO A 601 -14.35 2.76 31.78
N SER A 602 -14.28 3.73 30.86
CA SER A 602 -15.11 4.94 30.79
C SER A 602 -16.43 4.71 30.04
N GLY A 603 -16.57 3.61 29.28
CA GLY A 603 -17.79 3.30 28.53
C GLY A 603 -17.99 4.16 27.29
N ILE A 604 -16.90 4.56 26.62
CA ILE A 604 -16.91 5.32 25.36
C ILE A 604 -17.79 4.60 24.33
N ARG A 605 -18.66 5.32 23.62
CA ARG A 605 -19.55 4.71 22.62
C ARG A 605 -18.74 4.24 21.41
N THR A 606 -18.87 2.95 21.06
CA THR A 606 -18.19 2.32 19.91
C THR A 606 -19.18 1.91 18.84
N PHE A 607 -18.87 2.26 17.59
CA PHE A 607 -19.70 1.97 16.41
C PHE A 607 -18.89 1.27 15.32
N ILE A 608 -19.54 0.38 14.57
CA ILE A 608 -19.00 -0.22 13.35
C ILE A 608 -19.71 0.36 12.13
N ARG A 609 -18.95 0.75 11.11
CA ARG A 609 -19.45 1.16 9.80
C ARG A 609 -18.73 0.35 8.71
N GLU A 610 -19.37 -0.72 8.28
CA GLU A 610 -18.91 -1.51 7.13
C GLU A 610 -19.41 -0.88 5.83
N TYR A 611 -18.57 -0.90 4.78
CA TYR A 611 -18.90 -0.40 3.45
C TYR A 611 -18.72 -1.53 2.43
N ASP A 612 -19.84 -2.06 1.95
CA ASP A 612 -19.89 -3.17 0.99
C ASP A 612 -19.25 -2.74 -0.35
N HIS A 613 -18.27 -3.49 -0.84
CA HIS A 613 -17.51 -3.13 -2.03
C HIS A 613 -18.34 -3.36 -3.30
N ALA A 614 -18.71 -2.28 -3.99
CA ALA A 614 -19.15 -2.35 -5.38
C ALA A 614 -18.03 -1.83 -6.30
N PRO A 615 -17.50 -2.66 -7.23
CA PRO A 615 -16.53 -2.21 -8.22
C PRO A 615 -17.19 -1.25 -9.23
N PRO A 616 -16.45 -0.30 -9.80
CA PRO A 616 -16.99 0.56 -10.87
C PRO A 616 -17.45 -0.30 -12.06
N ALA A 617 -18.61 0.06 -12.63
CA ALA A 617 -19.22 -0.66 -13.74
C ALA A 617 -18.46 -0.46 -15.05
N ASN A 618 -17.73 0.65 -15.21
CA ASN A 618 -16.94 0.96 -16.40
C ASN A 618 -15.58 1.58 -16.04
N LEU A 619 -14.56 1.32 -16.88
CA LEU A 619 -13.21 1.89 -16.77
C LEU A 619 -13.19 3.44 -16.77
N LEU A 620 -14.25 4.08 -17.28
CA LEU A 620 -14.42 5.54 -17.33
C LEU A 620 -14.85 6.18 -15.99
N GLU A 621 -15.30 5.40 -15.00
CA GLU A 621 -15.73 5.93 -13.70
C GLU A 621 -14.57 6.22 -12.74
N GLY A 622 -13.35 5.76 -13.07
CA GLY A 622 -12.17 5.94 -12.22
C GLY A 622 -12.18 5.02 -10.99
N ARG A 623 -11.74 5.54 -9.83
CA ARG A 623 -11.88 4.82 -8.55
C ARG A 623 -13.35 4.81 -8.14
N GLY A 624 -13.92 3.63 -7.93
CA GLY A 624 -15.35 3.47 -7.70
C GLY A 624 -15.85 4.25 -6.48
N THR A 625 -16.92 5.04 -6.65
CA THR A 625 -17.58 5.83 -5.60
C THR A 625 -18.23 4.97 -4.49
N GLN A 626 -18.25 3.65 -4.70
CA GLN A 626 -18.72 2.62 -3.77
C GLN A 626 -17.63 1.57 -3.46
N SER A 627 -16.36 1.85 -3.77
CA SER A 627 -15.25 0.93 -3.47
C SER A 627 -15.07 0.77 -1.96
N GLY A 628 -14.95 -0.48 -1.50
CA GLY A 628 -14.49 -0.83 -0.15
C GLY A 628 -12.97 -1.05 -0.03
N ALA A 629 -12.18 -0.93 -1.10
CA ALA A 629 -10.76 -1.30 -1.04
C ALA A 629 -9.96 -0.34 -0.14
N HIS A 630 -8.95 -0.84 0.57
CA HIS A 630 -8.32 -0.24 1.76
C HIS A 630 -7.91 1.23 1.61
N VAL A 631 -7.48 1.64 0.40
CA VAL A 631 -7.13 3.03 0.08
C VAL A 631 -8.27 3.75 -0.66
N ASP A 632 -8.96 3.08 -1.56
CA ASP A 632 -10.04 3.65 -2.38
C ASP A 632 -11.30 4.00 -1.57
N ILE A 633 -11.47 3.41 -0.39
CA ILE A 633 -12.58 3.69 0.54
C ILE A 633 -12.62 5.17 0.99
N MET A 634 -11.51 5.91 0.92
CA MET A 634 -11.51 7.37 1.14
C MET A 634 -12.13 8.18 -0.01
N GLY A 635 -12.45 7.52 -1.13
CA GLY A 635 -13.31 8.00 -2.21
C GLY A 635 -14.77 7.51 -2.11
N ASN A 636 -15.10 6.63 -1.15
CA ASN A 636 -16.44 6.05 -1.00
C ASN A 636 -17.44 7.11 -0.51
N PHE A 637 -18.53 7.31 -1.27
CA PHE A 637 -19.48 8.39 -1.00
C PHE A 637 -20.18 8.25 0.36
N ALA A 638 -20.49 7.02 0.79
CA ALA A 638 -21.13 6.78 2.09
C ALA A 638 -20.17 7.06 3.25
N LEU A 639 -18.89 6.67 3.13
CA LEU A 639 -17.87 6.98 4.13
C LEU A 639 -17.64 8.49 4.25
N ILE A 640 -17.53 9.18 3.11
CA ILE A 640 -17.36 10.64 3.07
C ILE A 640 -18.57 11.34 3.69
N GLU A 641 -19.80 10.87 3.41
CA GLU A 641 -21.00 11.40 4.04
C GLU A 641 -20.99 11.25 5.57
N ASP A 642 -20.63 10.08 6.09
CA ASP A 642 -20.59 9.82 7.54
C ASP A 642 -19.54 10.70 8.23
N VAL A 643 -18.35 10.83 7.65
CA VAL A 643 -17.29 11.73 8.15
C VAL A 643 -17.76 13.19 8.17
N ILE A 644 -18.38 13.67 7.10
CA ILE A 644 -18.86 15.06 7.01
C ILE A 644 -20.01 15.32 8.00
N LYS A 645 -20.92 14.37 8.20
CA LYS A 645 -21.99 14.47 9.21
C LYS A 645 -21.42 14.60 10.63
N VAL A 646 -20.47 13.74 11.03
CA VAL A 646 -19.84 13.80 12.36
C VAL A 646 -19.00 15.08 12.53
N ALA A 647 -18.28 15.51 11.50
CA ALA A 647 -17.55 16.78 11.50
C ALA A 647 -18.48 18.02 11.63
N ALA A 648 -19.64 17.99 10.98
CA ALA A 648 -20.72 18.97 11.15
C ALA A 648 -21.45 18.87 12.50
N GLY A 649 -21.20 17.81 13.29
CA GLY A 649 -21.64 17.69 14.68
C GLY A 649 -22.59 16.54 15.02
N ALA A 650 -22.86 15.63 14.08
CA ALA A 650 -23.64 14.42 14.33
C ALA A 650 -22.96 13.49 15.36
N THR A 651 -23.76 12.62 15.97
CA THR A 651 -23.35 11.46 16.77
C THR A 651 -23.40 10.17 15.95
N GLY A 652 -22.89 9.06 16.48
CA GLY A 652 -23.07 7.76 15.83
C GLY A 652 -24.53 7.29 15.80
N GLU A 653 -25.35 7.75 16.75
CA GLU A 653 -26.80 7.50 16.76
C GLU A 653 -27.52 8.23 15.62
N ASP A 654 -27.10 9.47 15.30
CA ASP A 654 -27.60 10.22 14.13
C ASP A 654 -27.20 9.58 12.78
N LEU A 655 -26.14 8.75 12.74
CA LEU A 655 -25.77 7.94 11.57
C LEU A 655 -26.58 6.63 11.46
N GLY A 656 -27.50 6.37 12.39
CA GLY A 656 -28.25 5.11 12.50
C GLY A 656 -27.52 4.01 13.30
N GLY A 657 -26.42 4.33 13.97
CA GLY A 657 -25.63 3.38 14.76
C GLY A 657 -24.76 2.46 13.90
N ASP A 658 -24.68 1.19 14.31
CA ASP A 658 -23.88 0.17 13.62
C ASP A 658 -24.46 -0.18 12.25
N GLN A 659 -23.60 -0.13 11.22
CA GLN A 659 -23.88 -0.68 9.90
C GLN A 659 -22.94 -1.86 9.69
N VAL A 660 -23.48 -3.08 9.78
CA VAL A 660 -22.73 -4.33 9.69
C VAL A 660 -23.41 -5.27 8.70
N TYR A 661 -22.60 -5.75 7.76
CA TYR A 661 -22.90 -6.68 6.69
C TYR A 661 -22.29 -8.06 6.96
N THR A 662 -21.18 -8.15 7.68
CA THR A 662 -20.47 -9.40 8.01
C THR A 662 -20.98 -10.08 9.29
N ASP A 663 -20.41 -11.25 9.59
CA ASP A 663 -20.66 -12.02 10.81
C ASP A 663 -19.70 -11.66 11.96
N ILE A 664 -19.07 -10.47 11.96
CA ILE A 664 -18.09 -10.03 12.98
C ILE A 664 -18.58 -10.20 14.43
N PHE A 665 -19.87 -9.93 14.72
CA PHE A 665 -20.45 -10.16 16.05
C PHE A 665 -20.55 -11.65 16.42
N LYS A 666 -20.70 -12.56 15.45
CA LYS A 666 -20.68 -14.00 15.71
C LYS A 666 -19.23 -14.49 15.89
N TRP A 667 -18.30 -13.98 15.09
CA TRP A 667 -16.87 -14.31 15.20
C TRP A 667 -16.30 -13.83 16.54
N SER A 668 -16.71 -12.66 17.04
CA SER A 668 -16.30 -12.16 18.35
C SER A 668 -16.79 -13.03 19.50
N GLU A 669 -17.93 -13.71 19.38
CA GLU A 669 -18.38 -14.65 20.41
C GLU A 669 -17.66 -16.00 20.41
N LYS A 670 -17.00 -16.40 19.31
CA LYS A 670 -16.05 -17.52 19.35
C LYS A 670 -14.76 -17.18 20.12
N ILE A 671 -14.42 -15.90 20.25
CA ILE A 671 -13.19 -15.44 20.92
C ILE A 671 -13.41 -15.38 22.44
N ASN A 672 -12.72 -16.27 23.15
CA ASN A 672 -12.73 -16.34 24.62
C ASN A 672 -11.72 -15.34 25.23
N LEU A 673 -12.06 -14.06 25.19
CA LEU A 673 -11.31 -12.96 25.81
C LEU A 673 -12.04 -12.45 27.06
N PRO A 674 -11.41 -12.45 28.25
CA PRO A 674 -11.94 -11.76 29.43
C PRO A 674 -12.06 -10.23 29.19
N LEU A 675 -13.23 -9.69 29.51
CA LEU A 675 -13.61 -8.27 29.35
C LEU A 675 -13.83 -7.58 30.69
#